data_AF-A0AAN9F781-F1
#
_entry.id   AF-A0AAN9F781-F1
#
_cell.length_a   1.000
_cell.length_b   1.000
_cell.length_c   1.000
_cell.angle_alpha   90.00
_cell.angle_beta   90.00
_cell.angle_gamma   90.00
#
_symmetry.space_group_name_H-M   'P 1'
#
loop_
_entity.id
_entity.type
_entity.pdbx_description
1 polymer ?
#
loop_
_entity_poly.entity_id
_entity_poly.type
_entity_poly.pdbx_seq_one_letter_code
_entity_poly.pdbx_strand_id
1 'polypeptide(L)'
;MLVWPVFYEVEPSNVRYQKGSYAESLTKHKARYEEKTEKWKVALKEAAAHSGWHIKPNSERKEHEFIREIVQEVCKIIDRITLHVANHPVGLESRVQKVMSLLDVGSNQGVGMIGIYGTEGIGKTTLAREVYNSIADQFRRVCFLDDIRGNSTKRELVQLQEALLFDLVGQKDFKLGDNVNKGMSIIKSKLHRMKVLLILNDVDKLEQLKALAGDDWFGSGSRIIITTRNKELLRLFHVKSTYEVEPLNYKEARKLFSWNAFKRREVDPIYLNISDRVINHCKGVPQALERISSELSGKTVWECNSTLDSQEILHIHDIGKDKMICNMDEKDLAPHIRARLKKVQRSKEKKEAHLYTTIKITRDADLHEQIGKDVFQGLVNHVKVRSFCMKKETPFIHFKEEIAKELGVPVMYQRFWSWSKRHRNTFRPDRPLVSQDETQSVGQLSKKFNKENNAELKLFLEVETGKDFLPIPLLEKSDEDLLLFFKLYDPLLENLRYVGRFYVKASGKLVDIMTRLKEMAGFSLDEEIELFNETNIDPRDICESISKYSTFYANEFEDGDIICYQKAIKVGSGETLFYPDVSSFLVHVCYAQVVRFRSMEKPDKDEFSLGLSKIHTYVEVVIRVAEYLELEDPSIIRLTFHNWYSEQSKRHPPKYRGGELLSDMLVHNNQASDVIYYEILDIPQPEFQCFFTTLEIPFHHATMNHVVPHTIKLPKHCSVKDVLNDLRSKVYLSHPGAGLRLLGIFDNKIYKIFSLNDKIDAIHDQFWTLRAEEILEGEQNLGLHDRLILVCHCHVKYSKFQPWIQNFGDPFFLVIHEGETLAVIRSRIEEKVPALKGKVSQFAYVIGNSAEDLEDSDIVFSRFKEKSIHGISDHYLGIIH
;
A
#
# COMPACT_ATOMS: atom_id res chain seq x y z
N MET A 1 14.44 -31.17 -14.85
CA MET A 1 14.18 -30.78 -16.25
C MET A 1 12.68 -30.85 -16.49
N LEU A 2 12.03 -29.72 -16.79
CA LEU A 2 10.61 -29.66 -17.14
C LEU A 2 10.48 -29.88 -18.66
N VAL A 3 9.61 -30.80 -19.09
CA VAL A 3 9.39 -31.12 -20.51
C VAL A 3 7.93 -30.87 -20.87
N TRP A 4 7.66 -30.02 -21.86
CA TRP A 4 6.33 -29.79 -22.42
C TRP A 4 6.30 -30.11 -23.91
N PRO A 5 5.70 -31.26 -24.30
CA PRO A 5 5.56 -31.59 -25.70
C PRO A 5 4.56 -30.64 -26.38
N VAL A 6 4.92 -30.15 -27.56
CA VAL A 6 4.03 -29.41 -28.45
C VAL A 6 3.74 -30.31 -29.65
N PHE A 7 2.49 -30.75 -29.76
CA PHE A 7 2.00 -31.57 -30.86
C PHE A 7 1.43 -30.63 -31.92
N TYR A 8 2.23 -30.33 -32.93
CA TYR A 8 1.87 -29.46 -34.03
C TYR A 8 1.33 -30.27 -35.20
N GLU A 9 0.04 -30.07 -35.51
CA GLU A 9 -0.69 -30.75 -36.60
C GLU A 9 -0.63 -32.28 -36.57
N VAL A 10 -0.32 -32.84 -35.39
CA VAL A 10 -0.21 -34.27 -35.16
C VAL A 10 -1.01 -34.64 -33.92
N GLU A 11 -1.83 -35.68 -34.04
CA GLU A 11 -2.57 -36.18 -32.89
C GLU A 11 -1.60 -36.81 -31.88
N PRO A 12 -1.61 -36.42 -30.59
CA PRO A 12 -0.72 -36.99 -29.56
C PRO A 12 -0.78 -38.52 -29.48
N SER A 13 -1.93 -39.12 -29.78
CA SER A 13 -2.09 -40.58 -29.83
C SER A 13 -1.27 -41.25 -30.94
N ASN A 14 -1.06 -40.57 -32.07
CA ASN A 14 -0.26 -41.10 -33.17
C ASN A 14 1.22 -41.14 -32.78
N VAL A 15 1.68 -40.17 -31.99
CA VAL A 15 3.05 -40.17 -31.43
C VAL A 15 3.18 -41.19 -30.30
N ARG A 16 2.23 -41.22 -29.35
CA ARG A 16 2.26 -42.09 -28.16
C ARG A 16 2.18 -43.58 -28.48
N TYR A 17 1.36 -43.95 -29.47
CA TYR A 17 1.16 -45.33 -29.90
C TYR A 17 1.83 -45.62 -31.25
N GLN A 18 2.63 -44.69 -31.76
CA GLN A 18 3.36 -44.79 -33.03
C GLN A 18 2.46 -45.29 -34.18
N LYS A 19 1.34 -44.60 -34.42
CA LYS A 19 0.34 -44.92 -35.47
C LYS A 19 0.50 -44.03 -36.70
N GLY A 20 -0.06 -44.43 -37.83
CA GLY A 20 -0.03 -43.66 -39.08
C GLY A 20 1.39 -43.50 -39.63
N SER A 21 1.76 -42.28 -40.04
CA SER A 21 3.07 -41.96 -40.64
C SER A 21 4.27 -42.33 -39.75
N TYR A 22 4.11 -42.31 -38.42
CA TYR A 22 5.15 -42.75 -37.48
C TYR A 22 5.38 -44.26 -37.56
N ALA A 23 4.31 -45.06 -37.71
CA ALA A 23 4.42 -46.52 -37.85
C ALA A 23 5.19 -46.88 -39.13
N GLU A 24 4.83 -46.24 -40.24
CA GLU A 24 5.44 -46.47 -41.55
C GLU A 24 6.93 -46.08 -41.55
N SER A 25 7.25 -44.92 -40.96
CA SER A 25 8.63 -44.43 -40.90
C SER A 25 9.50 -45.30 -40.00
N LEU A 26 9.01 -45.71 -38.82
CA LEU A 26 9.73 -46.63 -37.94
C LEU A 26 9.94 -48.00 -38.58
N THR A 27 8.99 -48.49 -39.37
CA THR A 27 9.12 -49.76 -40.10
C THR A 27 10.22 -49.67 -41.16
N LYS A 28 10.28 -48.57 -41.93
CA LYS A 28 11.35 -48.32 -42.90
C LYS A 28 12.73 -48.22 -42.23
N HIS A 29 12.83 -47.53 -41.09
CA HIS A 29 14.10 -47.37 -40.38
C HIS A 29 14.56 -48.63 -39.64
N LYS A 30 13.63 -49.53 -39.27
CA LYS A 30 13.95 -50.79 -38.60
C LYS A 30 14.93 -51.65 -39.41
N ALA A 31 14.82 -51.64 -40.74
CA ALA A 31 15.71 -52.40 -41.63
C ALA A 31 17.17 -51.93 -41.61
N ARG A 32 17.44 -50.69 -41.15
CA ARG A 32 18.78 -50.08 -41.16
C ARG A 32 19.34 -49.82 -39.76
N TYR A 33 18.47 -49.69 -38.75
CA TYR A 33 18.84 -49.28 -37.38
C TYR A 33 17.99 -49.99 -36.31
N GLU A 34 17.94 -51.31 -36.35
CA GLU A 34 17.04 -52.13 -35.52
C GLU A 34 17.11 -51.79 -34.01
N GLU A 35 18.30 -51.77 -33.42
CA GLU A 35 18.49 -51.51 -31.98
C GLU A 35 18.10 -50.07 -31.58
N LYS A 36 18.35 -49.08 -32.44
CA LYS A 36 17.99 -47.66 -32.18
C LYS A 36 16.48 -47.44 -32.31
N THR A 37 15.83 -48.19 -33.19
CA THR A 37 14.39 -48.04 -33.48
C THR A 37 13.55 -48.37 -32.23
N GLU A 38 13.94 -49.36 -31.44
CA GLU A 38 13.25 -49.67 -30.18
C GLU A 38 13.49 -48.60 -29.10
N LYS A 39 14.70 -48.05 -29.01
CA LYS A 39 14.99 -46.89 -28.12
C LYS A 39 14.14 -45.67 -28.50
N TRP A 40 13.96 -45.40 -29.79
CA TRP A 40 13.11 -44.29 -30.26
C TRP A 40 11.63 -44.51 -29.94
N LYS A 41 11.11 -45.73 -30.07
CA LYS A 41 9.72 -46.02 -29.68
C LYS A 41 9.47 -45.76 -28.20
N VAL A 42 10.38 -46.17 -27.33
CA VAL A 42 10.29 -45.90 -25.89
C VAL A 42 10.33 -44.39 -25.64
N ALA A 43 11.29 -43.67 -26.22
CA ALA A 43 11.42 -42.22 -26.07
C ALA A 43 10.18 -41.45 -26.58
N LEU A 44 9.62 -41.83 -27.74
CA LEU A 44 8.40 -41.22 -28.28
C LEU A 44 7.18 -41.49 -27.40
N LYS A 45 7.06 -42.70 -26.85
CA LYS A 45 5.99 -43.06 -25.92
C LYS A 45 6.10 -42.26 -24.62
N GLU A 46 7.30 -42.12 -24.07
CA GLU A 46 7.55 -41.31 -22.86
C GLU A 46 7.32 -39.82 -23.11
N ALA A 47 7.89 -39.26 -24.18
CA ALA A 47 7.69 -37.86 -24.56
C ALA A 47 6.20 -37.55 -24.76
N ALA A 48 5.47 -38.42 -25.46
CA ALA A 48 4.04 -38.24 -25.69
C ALA A 48 3.16 -38.64 -24.49
N ALA A 49 3.72 -39.20 -23.41
CA ALA A 49 2.99 -39.47 -22.16
C ALA A 49 2.78 -38.19 -21.34
N HIS A 50 3.65 -37.18 -21.50
CA HIS A 50 3.52 -35.89 -20.83
C HIS A 50 2.30 -35.10 -21.33
N SER A 51 1.67 -34.33 -20.44
CA SER A 51 0.63 -33.38 -20.82
C SER A 51 1.26 -32.23 -21.62
N GLY A 52 0.79 -32.04 -22.85
CA GLY A 52 1.34 -31.07 -23.80
C GLY A 52 0.29 -30.22 -24.47
N TRP A 53 0.74 -29.38 -25.40
CA TRP A 53 -0.12 -28.51 -26.19
C TRP A 53 -0.43 -29.18 -27.52
N HIS A 54 -1.70 -29.23 -27.90
CA HIS A 54 -2.13 -29.84 -29.15
C HIS A 54 -2.68 -28.75 -30.08
N ILE A 55 -1.97 -28.52 -31.19
CA ILE A 55 -2.34 -27.56 -32.23
C ILE A 55 -2.89 -28.37 -33.39
N LYS A 56 -4.20 -28.30 -33.61
CA LYS A 56 -4.87 -29.07 -34.67
C LYS A 56 -4.74 -28.37 -36.03
N PRO A 57 -4.69 -29.12 -37.13
CA PRO A 57 -4.89 -28.55 -38.46
C PRO A 57 -6.29 -27.90 -38.52
N ASN A 58 -6.39 -26.69 -39.08
CA ASN A 58 -7.63 -25.91 -39.18
C ASN A 58 -8.26 -25.46 -37.84
N SER A 59 -7.44 -25.24 -36.82
CA SER A 59 -7.87 -24.55 -35.59
C SER A 59 -8.38 -23.14 -35.90
N GLU A 60 -9.57 -22.77 -35.38
CA GLU A 60 -10.08 -21.37 -35.42
C GLU A 60 -9.11 -20.39 -34.73
N ARG A 61 -8.36 -20.89 -33.74
CA ARG A 61 -7.34 -20.11 -33.03
C ARG A 61 -6.05 -20.12 -33.83
N LYS A 62 -5.52 -18.92 -34.10
CA LYS A 62 -4.25 -18.72 -34.80
C LYS A 62 -3.08 -19.21 -33.95
N GLU A 63 -2.05 -19.76 -34.59
CA GLU A 63 -0.83 -20.26 -33.93
C GLU A 63 -0.24 -19.27 -32.93
N HIS A 64 -0.34 -17.97 -33.24
CA HIS A 64 0.21 -16.94 -32.37
C HIS A 64 -0.49 -16.82 -31.00
N GLU A 65 -1.71 -17.32 -30.84
CA GLU A 65 -2.35 -17.34 -29.54
C GLU A 65 -1.79 -18.44 -28.65
N PHE A 66 -1.60 -19.65 -29.19
CA PHE A 66 -0.91 -20.75 -28.50
C PHE A 66 0.53 -20.36 -28.16
N ILE A 67 1.19 -19.67 -29.09
CA ILE A 67 2.53 -19.17 -28.91
C ILE A 67 2.58 -17.98 -27.92
N ARG A 68 1.48 -17.29 -27.63
CA ARG A 68 1.44 -16.38 -26.47
C ARG A 68 1.24 -17.13 -25.16
N GLU A 69 0.29 -18.07 -25.11
CA GLU A 69 -0.08 -18.81 -23.89
C GLU A 69 1.08 -19.64 -23.32
N ILE A 70 1.78 -20.44 -24.13
CA ILE A 70 2.92 -21.23 -23.58
C ILE A 70 4.06 -20.28 -23.12
N VAL A 71 4.22 -19.03 -23.62
CA VAL A 71 5.28 -18.09 -23.16
C VAL A 71 4.90 -17.67 -21.77
N GLN A 72 3.68 -17.18 -21.62
CA GLN A 72 3.16 -16.75 -20.33
C GLN A 72 3.27 -17.87 -19.29
N GLU A 73 2.97 -19.11 -19.68
CA GLU A 73 3.11 -20.25 -18.78
C GLU A 73 4.56 -20.65 -18.48
N VAL A 74 5.51 -20.49 -19.42
CA VAL A 74 6.94 -20.70 -19.18
C VAL A 74 7.55 -19.58 -18.33
N CYS A 75 7.26 -18.32 -18.62
CA CYS A 75 7.72 -17.16 -17.85
C CYS A 75 7.26 -17.25 -16.38
N LYS A 76 6.02 -17.66 -16.11
CA LYS A 76 5.54 -17.93 -14.73
C LYS A 76 6.37 -18.97 -13.96
N ILE A 77 7.09 -19.84 -14.66
CA ILE A 77 7.94 -20.88 -14.06
C ILE A 77 9.38 -20.38 -13.92
N ILE A 78 9.89 -19.63 -14.91
CA ILE A 78 11.27 -19.12 -14.93
C ILE A 78 11.43 -17.88 -14.04
N ASP A 79 10.48 -16.94 -14.06
CA ASP A 79 10.53 -15.66 -13.32
C ASP A 79 10.10 -15.82 -11.84
N ARG A 80 10.29 -17.00 -11.24
CA ARG A 80 9.83 -17.25 -9.88
C ARG A 80 10.73 -16.56 -8.87
N ILE A 81 10.17 -15.51 -8.26
CA ILE A 81 10.78 -14.80 -7.14
C ILE A 81 10.84 -15.75 -5.93
N THR A 82 12.04 -15.96 -5.39
CA THR A 82 12.24 -16.66 -4.13
C THR A 82 11.68 -15.83 -2.98
N LEU A 83 10.99 -16.46 -2.03
CA LEU A 83 10.48 -15.78 -0.84
C LEU A 83 11.65 -15.37 0.07
N HIS A 84 11.56 -14.19 0.68
CA HIS A 84 12.51 -13.78 1.72
C HIS A 84 12.32 -14.64 2.99
N VAL A 85 13.37 -15.33 3.40
CA VAL A 85 13.34 -16.29 4.51
C VAL A 85 13.68 -15.61 5.83
N ALA A 86 14.87 -15.02 5.90
CA ALA A 86 15.37 -14.24 7.04
C ALA A 86 16.61 -13.46 6.59
N ASN A 87 16.96 -12.38 7.30
CA ASN A 87 18.20 -11.64 7.04
C ASN A 87 19.44 -12.51 7.32
N HIS A 88 19.35 -13.39 8.31
CA HIS A 88 20.42 -14.30 8.70
C HIS A 88 19.85 -15.69 9.03
N PRO A 89 19.62 -16.56 8.02
CA PRO A 89 19.10 -17.90 8.25
C PRO A 89 20.13 -18.75 9.00
N VAL A 90 19.73 -19.35 10.13
CA VAL A 90 20.58 -20.21 10.97
C VAL A 90 19.82 -21.48 11.33
N GLY A 91 20.48 -22.63 11.22
CA GLY A 91 19.94 -23.93 11.66
C GLY A 91 18.83 -24.51 10.78
N LEU A 92 18.53 -23.93 9.62
CA LEU A 92 17.41 -24.40 8.79
C LEU A 92 17.70 -25.72 8.07
N GLU A 93 18.94 -25.98 7.66
CA GLU A 93 19.30 -27.08 6.74
C GLU A 93 18.82 -28.46 7.20
N SER A 94 19.09 -28.85 8.44
CA SER A 94 18.63 -30.13 8.99
C SER A 94 17.11 -30.19 9.17
N ARG A 95 16.48 -29.08 9.56
CA ARG A 95 15.02 -28.96 9.75
C ARG A 95 14.29 -29.05 8.39
N VAL A 96 14.84 -28.44 7.35
CA VAL A 96 14.34 -28.50 5.97
C VAL A 96 14.39 -29.93 5.44
N GLN A 97 15.53 -30.62 5.60
CA GLN A 97 15.67 -32.02 5.17
C GLN A 97 14.65 -32.95 5.87
N LYS A 98 14.43 -32.78 7.19
CA LYS A 98 13.40 -33.52 7.93
C LYS A 98 12.00 -33.27 7.36
N VAL A 99 11.64 -32.01 7.10
CA VAL A 99 10.34 -31.65 6.53
C VAL A 99 10.18 -32.20 5.11
N MET A 100 11.19 -32.10 4.24
CA MET A 100 11.15 -32.65 2.88
C MET A 100 10.96 -34.16 2.86
N SER A 101 11.59 -34.88 3.80
CA SER A 101 11.41 -36.32 3.96
C SER A 101 9.99 -36.67 4.37
N LEU A 102 9.43 -35.98 5.38
CA LEU A 102 8.05 -36.19 5.84
C LEU A 102 6.98 -35.80 4.81
N LEU A 103 7.32 -34.83 3.95
CA LEU A 103 6.51 -34.37 2.84
C LEU A 103 6.64 -35.28 1.61
N ASP A 104 7.54 -36.27 1.62
CA ASP A 104 7.82 -37.20 0.53
C ASP A 104 8.16 -36.46 -0.78
N VAL A 105 9.02 -35.44 -0.70
CA VAL A 105 9.43 -34.62 -1.85
C VAL A 105 10.16 -35.50 -2.87
N GLY A 106 9.68 -35.53 -4.12
CA GLY A 106 10.21 -36.35 -5.21
C GLY A 106 9.30 -37.50 -5.64
N SER A 107 8.40 -37.96 -4.76
CA SER A 107 7.37 -38.95 -5.12
C SER A 107 6.27 -38.31 -5.99
N ASN A 108 5.88 -38.99 -7.07
CA ASN A 108 4.75 -38.56 -7.91
C ASN A 108 3.43 -39.24 -7.52
N GLN A 109 3.42 -40.06 -6.46
CA GLN A 109 2.27 -40.78 -5.97
C GLN A 109 1.61 -40.07 -4.77
N GLY A 110 0.28 -40.03 -4.75
CA GLY A 110 -0.51 -39.54 -3.63
C GLY A 110 -0.36 -38.04 -3.35
N VAL A 111 -1.07 -37.57 -2.33
CA VAL A 111 -1.01 -36.19 -1.83
C VAL A 111 -0.24 -36.18 -0.51
N GLY A 112 0.86 -35.44 -0.45
CA GLY A 112 1.65 -35.28 0.77
C GLY A 112 1.19 -34.03 1.53
N MET A 113 0.61 -34.20 2.70
CA MET A 113 0.20 -33.09 3.57
C MET A 113 0.98 -33.15 4.90
N ILE A 114 1.64 -32.06 5.26
CA ILE A 114 2.38 -31.93 6.51
C ILE A 114 1.91 -30.73 7.34
N GLY A 115 1.75 -30.93 8.65
CA GLY A 115 1.54 -29.86 9.61
C GLY A 115 2.81 -29.51 10.39
N ILE A 116 3.34 -28.31 10.19
CA ILE A 116 4.46 -27.75 10.94
C ILE A 116 3.92 -26.95 12.13
N TYR A 117 4.27 -27.34 13.35
CA TYR A 117 3.75 -26.70 14.56
C TYR A 117 4.83 -26.39 15.60
N GLY A 118 4.47 -25.58 16.59
CA GLY A 118 5.38 -25.11 17.65
C GLY A 118 4.98 -23.76 18.22
N THR A 119 5.70 -23.32 19.25
CA THR A 119 5.43 -22.09 20.01
C THR A 119 5.58 -20.81 19.17
N GLU A 120 5.09 -19.69 19.70
CA GLU A 120 5.24 -18.37 19.08
C GLU A 120 6.73 -18.02 18.90
N GLY A 121 7.11 -17.48 17.74
CA GLY A 121 8.47 -17.03 17.46
C GLY A 121 9.51 -18.13 17.21
N ILE A 122 9.12 -19.42 17.19
CA ILE A 122 10.06 -20.56 17.05
C ILE A 122 10.63 -20.75 15.63
N GLY A 123 10.09 -20.05 14.62
CA GLY A 123 10.58 -20.11 13.22
C GLY A 123 9.78 -21.00 12.25
N LYS A 124 8.50 -21.30 12.54
CA LYS A 124 7.62 -22.11 11.65
C LYS A 124 7.51 -21.53 10.23
N THR A 125 7.20 -20.24 10.12
CA THR A 125 7.04 -19.55 8.83
C THR A 125 8.36 -19.50 8.07
N THR A 126 9.47 -19.22 8.77
CA THR A 126 10.83 -19.25 8.20
C THR A 126 11.15 -20.61 7.59
N LEU A 127 10.84 -21.70 8.32
CA LEU A 127 11.03 -23.06 7.83
C LEU A 127 10.16 -23.37 6.60
N ALA A 128 8.89 -22.95 6.61
CA ALA A 128 7.98 -23.15 5.48
C ALA A 128 8.42 -22.39 4.22
N ARG A 129 8.93 -21.16 4.36
CA ARG A 129 9.47 -20.37 3.24
C ARG A 129 10.74 -20.99 2.65
N GLU A 130 11.64 -21.50 3.50
CA GLU A 130 12.85 -22.18 3.04
C GLU A 130 12.52 -23.48 2.28
N VAL A 131 11.57 -24.27 2.80
CA VAL A 131 11.08 -25.46 2.11
C VAL A 131 10.42 -25.09 0.78
N TYR A 132 9.60 -24.03 0.74
CA TYR A 132 9.02 -23.52 -0.49
C TYR A 132 10.10 -23.18 -1.52
N ASN A 133 11.09 -22.37 -1.16
CA ASN A 133 12.17 -21.96 -2.05
C ASN A 133 12.95 -23.16 -2.60
N SER A 134 13.07 -24.23 -1.81
CA SER A 134 13.83 -25.42 -2.17
C SER A 134 13.10 -26.40 -3.10
N ILE A 135 11.77 -26.36 -3.17
CA ILE A 135 10.98 -27.35 -3.93
C ILE A 135 10.00 -26.73 -4.93
N ALA A 136 9.76 -25.41 -4.89
CA ALA A 136 8.74 -24.76 -5.71
C ALA A 136 8.95 -25.01 -7.21
N ASP A 137 10.18 -25.01 -7.68
CA ASP A 137 10.59 -25.31 -9.06
C ASP A 137 10.10 -26.68 -9.58
N GLN A 138 9.82 -27.63 -8.69
CA GLN A 138 9.29 -28.96 -9.03
C GLN A 138 7.77 -28.96 -9.33
N PHE A 139 7.09 -27.83 -9.11
CA PHE A 139 5.64 -27.71 -9.24
C PHE A 139 5.26 -26.65 -10.26
N ARG A 140 4.30 -26.93 -11.14
CA ARG A 140 3.78 -25.94 -12.11
C ARG A 140 2.89 -24.88 -11.45
N ARG A 141 2.16 -25.27 -10.42
CA ARG A 141 1.20 -24.43 -9.68
C ARG A 141 1.61 -24.37 -8.22
N VAL A 142 1.89 -23.16 -7.76
CA VAL A 142 2.39 -22.89 -6.42
C VAL A 142 1.56 -21.76 -5.81
N CYS A 143 1.24 -21.85 -4.53
CA CYS A 143 0.54 -20.80 -3.81
C CYS A 143 1.04 -20.74 -2.36
N PHE A 144 1.34 -19.53 -1.89
CA PHE A 144 1.75 -19.26 -0.52
C PHE A 144 0.79 -18.24 0.09
N LEU A 145 -0.11 -18.71 0.95
CA LEU A 145 -1.01 -17.84 1.70
C LEU A 145 -0.33 -17.46 3.03
N ASP A 146 0.19 -16.22 3.09
CA ASP A 146 1.15 -15.78 4.13
C ASP A 146 0.54 -15.46 5.49
N ASP A 147 -0.69 -14.94 5.57
CA ASP A 147 -1.33 -14.68 6.86
C ASP A 147 -2.81 -15.10 6.84
N ILE A 148 -3.08 -16.32 7.30
CA ILE A 148 -4.44 -16.86 7.43
C ILE A 148 -5.01 -16.55 8.82
N ARG A 149 -4.17 -16.13 9.77
CA ARG A 149 -4.57 -15.98 11.17
C ARG A 149 -5.65 -14.93 11.31
N GLY A 150 -6.70 -15.24 12.08
CA GLY A 150 -7.80 -14.31 12.30
C GLY A 150 -8.83 -14.23 11.17
N ASN A 151 -8.47 -14.63 9.93
CA ASN A 151 -9.40 -14.67 8.79
C ASN A 151 -10.44 -15.76 9.03
N SER A 152 -11.66 -15.35 9.38
CA SER A 152 -12.70 -16.27 9.83
C SER A 152 -14.11 -15.82 9.48
N THR A 153 -14.27 -14.57 9.05
CA THR A 153 -15.54 -14.17 8.45
C THR A 153 -15.70 -14.83 7.08
N LYS A 154 -16.95 -15.02 6.65
CA LYS A 154 -17.25 -15.61 5.33
C LYS A 154 -16.55 -14.86 4.19
N ARG A 155 -16.50 -13.53 4.27
CA ARG A 155 -15.89 -12.67 3.25
C ARG A 155 -14.37 -12.84 3.20
N GLU A 156 -13.70 -12.90 4.36
CA GLU A 156 -12.25 -13.14 4.42
C GLU A 156 -11.88 -14.53 3.89
N LEU A 157 -12.66 -15.56 4.24
CA LEU A 157 -12.44 -16.92 3.71
C LEU A 157 -12.63 -16.98 2.19
N VAL A 158 -13.63 -16.27 1.66
CA VAL A 158 -13.82 -16.12 0.21
C VAL A 158 -12.60 -15.46 -0.43
N GLN A 159 -12.08 -14.38 0.16
CA GLN A 159 -10.88 -13.70 -0.38
C GLN A 159 -9.67 -14.63 -0.43
N LEU A 160 -9.47 -15.47 0.60
CA LEU A 160 -8.41 -16.49 0.59
C LEU A 160 -8.65 -17.56 -0.49
N GLN A 161 -9.90 -17.97 -0.73
CA GLN A 161 -10.25 -18.89 -1.82
C GLN A 161 -10.02 -18.27 -3.20
N GLU A 162 -10.36 -16.99 -3.39
CA GLU A 162 -10.12 -16.25 -4.63
C GLU A 162 -8.62 -16.10 -4.90
N ALA A 163 -7.81 -15.77 -3.87
CA ALA A 163 -6.35 -15.71 -3.98
C ALA A 163 -5.73 -17.07 -4.33
N LEU A 164 -6.17 -18.14 -3.67
CA LEU A 164 -5.73 -19.51 -3.96
C LEU A 164 -6.06 -19.93 -5.40
N LEU A 165 -7.26 -19.61 -5.87
CA LEU A 165 -7.68 -19.89 -7.25
C LEU A 165 -6.90 -19.04 -8.27
N PHE A 166 -6.62 -17.78 -7.96
CA PHE A 166 -5.81 -16.91 -8.79
C PHE A 166 -4.41 -17.50 -9.01
N ASP A 167 -3.71 -17.88 -7.92
CA ASP A 167 -2.35 -18.42 -7.99
C ASP A 167 -2.30 -19.81 -8.65
N LEU A 168 -3.23 -20.71 -8.32
CA LEU A 168 -3.18 -22.10 -8.78
C LEU A 168 -3.86 -22.34 -10.13
N VAL A 169 -4.87 -21.53 -10.50
CA VAL A 169 -5.63 -21.72 -11.74
C VAL A 169 -5.24 -20.68 -12.80
N GLY A 170 -4.80 -19.48 -12.40
CA GLY A 170 -4.28 -18.46 -13.32
C GLY A 170 -5.32 -17.70 -14.13
N GLN A 171 -6.61 -17.79 -13.78
CA GLN A 171 -7.67 -16.95 -14.33
C GLN A 171 -7.80 -15.66 -13.51
N LYS A 172 -7.80 -14.52 -14.20
CA LYS A 172 -8.21 -13.24 -13.62
C LYS A 172 -9.74 -13.25 -13.50
N ASP A 173 -10.28 -12.72 -12.40
CA ASP A 173 -11.74 -12.53 -12.16
C ASP A 173 -12.57 -13.71 -11.62
N PHE A 174 -12.05 -14.50 -10.67
CA PHE A 174 -12.95 -15.31 -9.83
C PHE A 174 -13.75 -14.39 -8.89
N LYS A 175 -15.01 -14.11 -9.24
CA LYS A 175 -15.98 -13.50 -8.33
C LYS A 175 -16.82 -14.60 -7.69
N LEU A 176 -16.40 -15.08 -6.52
CA LEU A 176 -17.14 -16.12 -5.79
C LEU A 176 -18.39 -15.55 -5.10
N GLY A 177 -18.42 -14.24 -4.84
CA GLY A 177 -19.44 -13.60 -3.98
C GLY A 177 -19.28 -14.07 -2.53
N ASP A 178 -20.26 -13.84 -1.65
CA ASP A 178 -20.13 -14.17 -0.22
C ASP A 178 -20.38 -15.66 0.14
N ASN A 179 -20.03 -16.60 -0.77
CA ASN A 179 -20.34 -18.03 -0.62
C ASN A 179 -19.09 -18.93 -0.60
N VAL A 180 -18.62 -19.25 0.61
CA VAL A 180 -17.47 -20.14 0.86
C VAL A 180 -17.67 -21.54 0.27
N ASN A 181 -18.87 -22.13 0.37
CA ASN A 181 -19.15 -23.50 -0.10
C ASN A 181 -19.04 -23.60 -1.63
N LYS A 182 -19.44 -22.54 -2.34
CA LYS A 182 -19.25 -22.42 -3.78
C LYS A 182 -17.76 -22.43 -4.12
N GLY A 183 -16.95 -21.65 -3.38
CA GLY A 183 -15.49 -21.65 -3.50
C GLY A 183 -14.87 -23.04 -3.27
N MET A 184 -15.26 -23.72 -2.19
CA MET A 184 -14.79 -25.08 -1.88
C MET A 184 -15.05 -26.06 -3.04
N SER A 185 -16.27 -26.02 -3.61
CA SER A 185 -16.66 -26.88 -4.72
C SER A 185 -15.83 -26.60 -5.99
N ILE A 186 -15.55 -25.32 -6.27
CA ILE A 186 -14.74 -24.91 -7.41
C ILE A 186 -13.28 -25.32 -7.22
N ILE A 187 -12.70 -25.05 -6.04
CA ILE A 187 -11.32 -25.44 -5.70
C ILE A 187 -11.16 -26.94 -5.88
N LYS A 188 -12.02 -27.75 -5.26
CA LYS A 188 -12.00 -29.21 -5.40
C LYS A 188 -12.08 -29.64 -6.87
N SER A 189 -13.05 -29.13 -7.61
CA SER A 189 -13.26 -29.48 -9.03
C SER A 189 -12.03 -29.16 -9.90
N LYS A 190 -11.40 -28.00 -9.68
CA LYS A 190 -10.25 -27.54 -10.46
C LYS A 190 -8.95 -28.22 -10.06
N LEU A 191 -8.72 -28.45 -8.77
CA LEU A 191 -7.44 -28.91 -8.24
C LEU A 191 -7.32 -30.44 -8.12
N HIS A 192 -8.43 -31.19 -8.16
CA HIS A 192 -8.44 -32.66 -7.97
C HIS A 192 -7.53 -33.41 -8.96
N ARG A 193 -7.21 -32.82 -10.11
CA ARG A 193 -6.32 -33.43 -11.13
C ARG A 193 -5.00 -32.70 -11.30
N MET A 194 -4.73 -31.70 -10.47
CA MET A 194 -3.54 -30.85 -10.59
C MET A 194 -2.51 -31.22 -9.53
N LYS A 195 -1.24 -31.29 -9.95
CA LYS A 195 -0.08 -31.36 -9.04
C LYS A 195 0.25 -29.94 -8.57
N VAL A 196 0.01 -29.64 -7.30
CA VAL A 196 0.19 -28.30 -6.71
C VAL A 196 1.13 -28.31 -5.50
N LEU A 197 1.79 -27.18 -5.25
CA LEU A 197 2.43 -26.87 -3.97
C LEU A 197 1.62 -25.77 -3.27
N LEU A 198 1.06 -26.07 -2.11
CA LEU A 198 0.22 -25.13 -1.35
C LEU A 198 0.78 -24.95 0.06
N ILE A 199 1.03 -23.71 0.46
CA ILE A 199 1.43 -23.36 1.82
C ILE A 199 0.32 -22.54 2.46
N LEU A 200 -0.20 -23.04 3.58
CA LEU A 200 -1.19 -22.38 4.43
C LEU A 200 -0.48 -21.90 5.71
N ASN A 201 -0.09 -20.64 5.77
CA ASN A 201 0.70 -20.10 6.88
C ASN A 201 -0.17 -19.49 8.01
N ASP A 202 0.21 -19.79 9.26
CA ASP A 202 -0.36 -19.32 10.53
C ASP A 202 -1.87 -19.61 10.72
N VAL A 203 -2.28 -20.83 10.38
CA VAL A 203 -3.66 -21.30 10.56
C VAL A 203 -3.99 -21.43 12.05
N ASP A 204 -5.07 -20.80 12.51
CA ASP A 204 -5.50 -20.81 13.91
C ASP A 204 -6.91 -21.36 14.16
N LYS A 205 -7.71 -21.59 13.11
CA LYS A 205 -9.06 -22.15 13.20
C LYS A 205 -9.29 -23.31 12.23
N LEU A 206 -10.06 -24.32 12.67
CA LEU A 206 -10.38 -25.49 11.85
C LEU A 206 -11.18 -25.13 10.58
N GLU A 207 -12.03 -24.11 10.66
CA GLU A 207 -12.85 -23.64 9.54
C GLU A 207 -12.01 -23.11 8.37
N GLN A 208 -10.85 -22.50 8.65
CA GLN A 208 -9.92 -22.02 7.63
C GLN A 208 -9.36 -23.20 6.81
N LEU A 209 -8.92 -24.27 7.49
CA LEU A 209 -8.46 -25.48 6.78
C LEU A 209 -9.57 -26.09 5.95
N LYS A 210 -10.76 -26.26 6.54
CA LYS A 210 -11.92 -26.83 5.82
C LYS A 210 -12.31 -26.00 4.59
N ALA A 211 -12.12 -24.69 4.62
CA ALA A 211 -12.43 -23.82 3.49
C ALA A 211 -11.37 -23.86 2.37
N LEU A 212 -10.11 -24.17 2.70
CA LEU A 212 -8.96 -24.01 1.79
C LEU A 212 -8.33 -25.33 1.33
N ALA A 213 -8.54 -26.42 2.08
CA ALA A 213 -8.01 -27.74 1.77
C ALA A 213 -9.01 -28.84 2.14
N GLY A 214 -8.88 -29.98 1.46
CA GLY A 214 -9.59 -31.21 1.79
C GLY A 214 -8.80 -32.43 1.33
N ASP A 215 -9.07 -33.59 1.93
CA ASP A 215 -8.32 -34.82 1.71
C ASP A 215 -8.33 -35.30 0.25
N ASP A 216 -9.41 -34.99 -0.49
CA ASP A 216 -9.64 -35.42 -1.87
C ASP A 216 -9.64 -34.26 -2.88
N TRP A 217 -9.04 -33.11 -2.52
CA TRP A 217 -9.08 -31.91 -3.34
C TRP A 217 -7.95 -31.78 -4.35
N PHE A 218 -6.85 -32.51 -4.16
CA PHE A 218 -5.61 -32.30 -4.89
C PHE A 218 -5.22 -33.54 -5.71
N GLY A 219 -4.58 -33.32 -6.86
CA GLY A 219 -4.09 -34.39 -7.70
C GLY A 219 -2.84 -35.07 -7.15
N SER A 220 -2.56 -36.28 -7.64
CA SER A 220 -1.35 -37.05 -7.29
C SER A 220 -0.08 -36.24 -7.53
N GLY A 221 0.87 -36.35 -6.59
CA GLY A 221 2.11 -35.59 -6.55
C GLY A 221 2.00 -34.23 -5.86
N SER A 222 0.82 -33.79 -5.41
CA SER A 222 0.65 -32.51 -4.72
C SER A 222 1.27 -32.52 -3.33
N ARG A 223 1.77 -31.36 -2.88
CA ARG A 223 2.38 -31.14 -1.57
C ARG A 223 1.74 -29.95 -0.86
N ILE A 224 1.24 -30.18 0.35
CA ILE A 224 0.54 -29.18 1.16
C ILE A 224 1.25 -29.02 2.49
N ILE A 225 1.63 -27.80 2.83
CA ILE A 225 2.29 -27.45 4.08
C ILE A 225 1.38 -26.53 4.87
N ILE A 226 1.06 -26.92 6.11
CA ILE A 226 0.25 -26.12 7.02
C ILE A 226 1.16 -25.69 8.17
N THR A 227 1.22 -24.39 8.48
CA THR A 227 1.88 -23.93 9.70
C THR A 227 0.83 -23.51 10.73
N THR A 228 1.00 -23.93 11.99
CA THR A 228 0.07 -23.58 13.07
C THR A 228 0.77 -23.59 14.44
N ARG A 229 0.17 -22.92 15.42
CA ARG A 229 0.58 -23.05 16.83
C ARG A 229 -0.16 -24.20 17.53
N ASN A 230 -1.24 -24.69 16.95
CA ASN A 230 -2.17 -25.59 17.60
C ASN A 230 -2.07 -27.01 17.03
N LYS A 231 -1.39 -27.91 17.75
CA LYS A 231 -1.27 -29.33 17.37
C LYS A 231 -2.64 -30.03 17.27
N GLU A 232 -3.58 -29.67 18.14
CA GLU A 232 -4.92 -30.25 18.16
C GLU A 232 -5.70 -29.95 16.88
N LEU A 233 -5.46 -28.77 16.27
CA LEU A 233 -6.09 -28.40 15.01
C LEU A 233 -5.68 -29.34 13.87
N LEU A 234 -4.41 -29.73 13.80
CA LEU A 234 -3.91 -30.72 12.82
C LEU A 234 -4.53 -32.10 13.04
N ARG A 235 -4.69 -32.50 14.30
CA ARG A 235 -5.33 -33.77 14.68
C ARG A 235 -6.80 -33.80 14.28
N LEU A 236 -7.55 -32.73 14.54
CA LEU A 236 -8.96 -32.58 14.18
C LEU A 236 -9.19 -32.54 12.66
N PHE A 237 -8.19 -32.05 11.91
CA PHE A 237 -8.20 -32.05 10.45
C PHE A 237 -7.59 -33.34 9.84
N HIS A 238 -7.21 -34.31 10.66
CA HIS A 238 -6.66 -35.60 10.23
C HIS A 238 -5.36 -35.54 9.40
N VAL A 239 -4.51 -34.53 9.66
CA VAL A 239 -3.20 -34.43 9.02
C VAL A 239 -2.29 -35.57 9.52
N LYS A 240 -1.89 -36.47 8.60
CA LYS A 240 -1.13 -37.69 8.94
C LYS A 240 0.31 -37.42 9.37
N SER A 241 0.99 -36.49 8.70
CA SER A 241 2.38 -36.16 8.97
C SER A 241 2.47 -34.81 9.68
N THR A 242 3.14 -34.76 10.83
CA THR A 242 3.34 -33.50 11.57
C THR A 242 4.80 -33.34 12.00
N TYR A 243 5.28 -32.11 12.01
CA TYR A 243 6.64 -31.76 12.43
C TYR A 243 6.59 -30.66 13.50
N GLU A 244 7.15 -30.94 14.68
CA GLU A 244 7.33 -29.92 15.72
C GLU A 244 8.67 -29.20 15.51
N VAL A 245 8.64 -27.88 15.45
CA VAL A 245 9.85 -27.08 15.24
C VAL A 245 10.65 -27.03 16.54
N GLU A 246 11.79 -27.72 16.53
CA GLU A 246 12.76 -27.71 17.64
C GLU A 246 13.42 -26.32 17.80
N PRO A 247 13.59 -25.82 19.04
CA PRO A 247 14.37 -24.61 19.33
C PRO A 247 15.78 -24.67 18.76
N LEU A 248 16.42 -23.52 18.56
CA LEU A 248 17.82 -23.44 18.15
C LEU A 248 18.70 -24.06 19.23
N ASN A 249 19.65 -24.90 18.81
CA ASN A 249 20.67 -25.38 19.72
C ASN A 249 21.60 -24.23 20.14
N TYR A 250 22.39 -24.43 21.19
CA TYR A 250 23.25 -23.38 21.73
C TYR A 250 24.19 -22.75 20.67
N LYS A 251 24.77 -23.55 19.76
CA LYS A 251 25.66 -23.04 18.71
C LYS A 251 24.89 -22.19 17.68
N GLU A 252 23.72 -22.65 17.27
CA GLU A 252 22.81 -21.93 16.37
C GLU A 252 22.34 -20.61 16.99
N ALA A 253 21.87 -20.66 18.24
CA ALA A 253 21.40 -19.50 19.00
C ALA A 253 22.50 -18.44 19.16
N ARG A 254 23.73 -18.87 19.47
CA ARG A 254 24.89 -17.97 19.58
C ARG A 254 25.23 -17.29 18.26
N LYS A 255 25.19 -18.04 17.15
CA LYS A 255 25.42 -17.49 15.81
C LYS A 255 24.34 -16.46 15.44
N LEU A 256 23.08 -16.75 15.73
CA LEU A 256 21.98 -15.81 15.48
C LEU A 256 22.09 -14.55 16.35
N PHE A 257 22.43 -14.69 17.63
CA PHE A 257 22.67 -13.57 18.53
C PHE A 257 23.79 -12.66 18.01
N SER A 258 24.94 -13.25 17.65
CA SER A 258 26.10 -12.52 17.15
C SER A 258 25.81 -11.70 15.90
N TRP A 259 25.09 -12.30 14.94
CA TRP A 259 24.70 -11.61 13.72
C TRP A 259 23.78 -10.43 13.99
N ASN A 260 22.83 -10.58 14.91
CA ASN A 260 21.86 -9.52 15.18
C ASN A 260 22.43 -8.39 16.02
N ALA A 261 23.18 -8.70 17.08
CA ALA A 261 23.73 -7.72 18.02
C ALA A 261 25.00 -7.03 17.51
N PHE A 262 25.87 -7.75 16.80
CA PHE A 262 27.22 -7.26 16.45
C PHE A 262 27.51 -7.22 14.96
N LYS A 263 26.57 -7.70 14.12
CA LYS A 263 26.76 -7.83 12.65
C LYS A 263 28.00 -8.64 12.28
N ARG A 264 28.37 -9.61 13.13
CA ARG A 264 29.55 -10.49 12.97
C ARG A 264 29.17 -11.95 13.16
N ARG A 265 29.97 -12.85 12.58
CA ARG A 265 29.77 -14.32 12.70
C ARG A 265 30.02 -14.85 14.11
N GLU A 266 30.96 -14.26 14.83
CA GLU A 266 31.39 -14.70 16.16
C GLU A 266 31.23 -13.58 17.18
N VAL A 267 30.87 -13.98 18.40
CA VAL A 267 30.73 -13.08 19.55
C VAL A 267 32.12 -12.68 20.03
N ASP A 268 32.33 -11.39 20.21
CA ASP A 268 33.58 -10.88 20.80
C ASP A 268 33.75 -11.43 22.23
N PRO A 269 34.96 -11.90 22.62
CA PRO A 269 35.24 -12.45 23.94
C PRO A 269 34.67 -11.64 25.12
N ILE A 270 34.65 -10.31 25.03
CA ILE A 270 34.14 -9.45 26.11
C ILE A 270 32.62 -9.59 26.33
N TYR A 271 31.87 -10.05 25.33
CA TYR A 271 30.42 -10.25 25.39
C TYR A 271 30.02 -11.73 25.56
N LEU A 272 30.96 -12.66 25.75
CA LEU A 272 30.64 -14.10 25.88
C LEU A 272 29.67 -14.39 27.03
N ASN A 273 29.92 -13.82 28.22
CA ASN A 273 29.04 -14.01 29.37
C ASN A 273 27.62 -13.45 29.10
N ILE A 274 27.53 -12.29 28.43
CA ILE A 274 26.25 -11.71 28.02
C ILE A 274 25.55 -12.62 27.01
N SER A 275 26.28 -13.15 26.03
CA SER A 275 25.74 -14.09 25.06
C SER A 275 25.19 -15.34 25.74
N ASP A 276 25.89 -15.91 26.72
CA ASP A 276 25.43 -17.07 27.47
C ASP A 276 24.16 -16.80 28.26
N ARG A 277 24.10 -15.66 28.95
CA ARG A 277 22.89 -15.21 29.66
C ARG A 277 21.71 -15.08 28.71
N VAL A 278 21.89 -14.41 27.57
CA VAL A 278 20.83 -14.20 26.56
C VAL A 278 20.36 -15.53 25.97
N ILE A 279 21.28 -16.43 25.60
CA ILE A 279 20.93 -17.74 25.03
C ILE A 279 20.13 -18.57 26.04
N ASN A 280 20.57 -18.60 27.29
CA ASN A 280 19.88 -19.31 28.37
C ASN A 280 18.50 -18.70 28.66
N HIS A 281 18.38 -17.37 28.61
CA HIS A 281 17.12 -16.66 28.80
C HIS A 281 16.11 -16.95 27.68
N CYS A 282 16.55 -16.90 26.41
CA CYS A 282 15.68 -17.10 25.25
C CYS A 282 15.35 -18.56 24.96
N LYS A 283 16.05 -19.52 25.59
CA LYS A 283 15.85 -20.97 25.43
C LYS A 283 15.80 -21.42 23.97
N GLY A 284 16.61 -20.80 23.11
CA GLY A 284 16.70 -21.11 21.70
C GLY A 284 15.53 -20.64 20.82
N VAL A 285 14.63 -19.77 21.31
CA VAL A 285 13.54 -19.19 20.49
C VAL A 285 14.11 -18.05 19.61
N PRO A 286 14.12 -18.19 18.26
CA PRO A 286 14.74 -17.21 17.35
C PRO A 286 14.24 -15.77 17.53
N GLN A 287 12.91 -15.57 17.55
CA GLN A 287 12.35 -14.21 17.63
C GLN A 287 12.65 -13.52 18.97
N ALA A 288 12.73 -14.30 20.06
CA ALA A 288 13.13 -13.77 21.37
C ALA A 288 14.61 -13.35 21.35
N LEU A 289 15.47 -14.18 20.75
CA LEU A 289 16.89 -13.87 20.54
C LEU A 289 17.06 -12.60 19.72
N GLU A 290 16.40 -12.48 18.57
CA GLU A 290 16.49 -11.30 17.68
C GLU A 290 16.10 -10.02 18.41
N ARG A 291 15.00 -10.04 19.17
CA ARG A 291 14.52 -8.89 19.93
C ARG A 291 15.55 -8.43 20.97
N ILE A 292 16.03 -9.35 21.81
CA ILE A 292 17.03 -9.01 22.85
C ILE A 292 18.34 -8.59 22.19
N SER A 293 18.78 -9.28 21.13
CA SER A 293 20.00 -8.92 20.39
C SER A 293 19.93 -7.50 19.83
N SER A 294 18.79 -7.11 19.28
CA SER A 294 18.56 -5.76 18.75
C SER A 294 18.59 -4.70 19.85
N GLU A 295 18.01 -4.99 21.02
CA GLU A 295 18.03 -4.10 22.19
C GLU A 295 19.43 -3.93 22.81
N LEU A 296 20.30 -4.93 22.66
CA LEU A 296 21.69 -4.91 23.11
C LEU A 296 22.66 -4.38 22.04
N SER A 297 22.20 -4.18 20.80
CA SER A 297 23.04 -3.71 19.70
C SER A 297 23.62 -2.33 20.00
N GLY A 298 24.95 -2.21 19.94
CA GLY A 298 25.66 -0.95 20.16
C GLY A 298 25.87 -0.56 21.63
N LYS A 299 25.43 -1.38 22.59
CA LYS A 299 25.62 -1.13 24.04
C LYS A 299 26.95 -1.69 24.56
N THR A 300 27.47 -1.06 25.59
CA THR A 300 28.64 -1.54 26.35
C THR A 300 28.28 -2.76 27.22
N VAL A 301 29.30 -3.50 27.68
CA VAL A 301 29.13 -4.66 28.59
C VAL A 301 28.34 -4.29 29.85
N TRP A 302 28.58 -3.11 30.44
CA TRP A 302 27.87 -2.65 31.63
C TRP A 302 26.38 -2.39 31.35
N GLU A 303 26.07 -1.67 30.26
CA GLU A 303 24.69 -1.37 29.86
C GLU A 303 23.90 -2.64 29.49
N CYS A 304 24.57 -3.62 28.87
CA CYS A 304 24.00 -4.91 28.57
C CYS A 304 23.60 -5.67 29.84
N ASN A 305 24.48 -5.72 30.85
CA ASN A 305 24.16 -6.38 32.12
C ASN A 305 23.00 -5.69 32.84
N SER A 306 23.02 -4.35 32.94
CA SER A 306 21.91 -3.59 33.53
C SER A 306 20.56 -3.83 32.80
N THR A 307 20.59 -3.94 31.47
CA THR A 307 19.39 -4.26 30.67
C THR A 307 18.86 -5.66 31.02
N LEU A 308 19.74 -6.67 31.07
CA LEU A 308 19.36 -8.05 31.38
C LEU A 308 18.84 -8.21 32.82
N ASP A 309 19.49 -7.58 33.79
CA ASP A 309 19.07 -7.63 35.20
C ASP A 309 17.65 -7.05 35.38
N SER A 310 17.33 -5.96 34.68
CA SER A 310 15.98 -5.38 34.69
C SER A 310 14.91 -6.31 34.09
N GLN A 311 15.28 -7.16 33.11
CA GLN A 311 14.39 -8.13 32.48
C GLN A 311 14.22 -9.42 33.31
N GLU A 312 15.25 -9.84 34.05
CA GLU A 312 15.18 -10.99 34.96
C GLU A 312 14.24 -10.72 36.15
N ILE A 313 14.23 -9.49 36.69
CA ILE A 313 13.30 -9.06 37.75
C ILE A 313 11.83 -9.16 37.31
N LEU A 314 11.53 -8.91 36.03
CA LEU A 314 10.18 -9.07 35.46
C LEU A 314 9.75 -10.54 35.31
N HIS A 315 10.70 -11.46 35.11
CA HIS A 315 10.43 -12.89 34.91
C HIS A 315 10.13 -13.62 36.23
N ILE A 316 10.76 -13.20 37.34
CA ILE A 316 10.49 -13.75 38.68
C ILE A 316 9.05 -13.44 39.13
N HIS A 317 8.50 -12.28 38.74
CA HIS A 317 7.12 -11.91 39.03
C HIS A 317 6.07 -12.72 38.22
N ASP A 318 6.44 -13.33 37.09
CA ASP A 318 5.53 -14.15 36.27
C ASP A 318 5.56 -15.64 36.64
N ILE A 319 6.62 -16.13 37.30
CA ILE A 319 6.73 -17.52 37.80
C ILE A 319 5.99 -17.73 39.14
N GLY A 320 5.75 -16.64 39.89
CA GLY A 320 5.14 -16.68 41.23
C GLY A 320 3.62 -16.55 41.32
N LYS A 321 2.85 -16.81 40.25
CA LYS A 321 1.39 -16.59 40.27
C LYS A 321 0.56 -17.60 41.08
N ASP A 322 1.14 -18.71 41.54
CA ASP A 322 0.37 -19.75 42.26
C ASP A 322 0.55 -19.75 43.79
N LYS A 323 1.40 -18.91 44.38
CA LYS A 323 1.54 -18.85 45.86
C LYS A 323 1.91 -17.46 46.36
N MET A 324 0.90 -16.62 46.60
CA MET A 324 0.73 -15.83 47.84
C MET A 324 -0.35 -14.78 47.62
N ILE A 325 -1.47 -14.90 48.33
CA ILE A 325 -2.53 -13.90 48.37
C ILE A 325 -2.23 -12.96 49.55
N CYS A 326 -1.96 -11.69 49.25
CA CYS A 326 -2.18 -10.59 50.19
C CYS A 326 -3.04 -9.55 49.45
N ASN A 327 -4.17 -9.17 50.04
CA ASN A 327 -5.05 -8.14 49.48
C ASN A 327 -4.39 -6.77 49.64
N MET A 328 -4.01 -6.13 48.52
CA MET A 328 -3.64 -4.72 48.44
C MET A 328 -4.66 -3.98 47.59
N ASP A 329 -5.03 -2.77 48.02
CA ASP A 329 -6.06 -1.95 47.40
C ASP A 329 -5.47 -1.04 46.30
N GLU A 330 -6.28 -0.58 45.34
CA GLU A 330 -5.83 0.15 44.11
C GLU A 330 -5.05 1.45 44.40
N LYS A 331 -5.13 1.94 45.64
CA LYS A 331 -4.51 3.18 46.11
C LYS A 331 -3.04 3.01 46.53
N ASP A 332 -2.58 1.78 46.78
CA ASP A 332 -1.22 1.50 47.25
C ASP A 332 -0.20 1.30 46.12
N LEU A 333 -0.64 1.44 44.86
CA LEU A 333 0.16 1.16 43.68
C LEU A 333 0.87 2.40 43.12
N ALA A 334 2.19 2.32 42.95
CA ALA A 334 3.01 3.38 42.38
C ALA A 334 2.56 3.77 40.94
N PRO A 335 2.62 5.06 40.54
CA PRO A 335 2.03 5.55 39.28
C PRO A 335 2.55 4.85 38.01
N HIS A 336 3.84 4.48 38.00
CA HIS A 336 4.46 3.80 36.87
C HIS A 336 3.96 2.35 36.70
N ILE A 337 3.55 1.68 37.78
CA ILE A 337 2.94 0.34 37.73
C ILE A 337 1.51 0.43 37.20
N ARG A 338 0.75 1.47 37.59
CA ARG A 338 -0.60 1.74 37.07
C ARG A 338 -0.59 1.98 35.56
N ALA A 339 0.40 2.71 35.05
CA ALA A 339 0.61 2.92 33.62
C ALA A 339 0.98 1.63 32.88
N ARG A 340 1.80 0.77 33.51
CA ARG A 340 2.28 -0.50 32.93
C ARG A 340 1.19 -1.58 32.92
N LEU A 341 0.35 -1.64 33.94
CA LEU A 341 -0.87 -2.47 33.98
C LEU A 341 -1.86 -2.07 32.89
N LYS A 342 -2.09 -0.76 32.68
CA LYS A 342 -2.89 -0.28 31.54
C LYS A 342 -2.29 -0.71 30.18
N LYS A 343 -0.96 -0.82 30.07
CA LYS A 343 -0.27 -1.26 28.85
C LYS A 343 -0.39 -2.78 28.62
N VAL A 344 -0.31 -3.58 29.67
CA VAL A 344 -0.51 -5.05 29.64
C VAL A 344 -1.97 -5.39 29.38
N GLN A 345 -2.91 -4.68 30.02
CA GLN A 345 -4.35 -4.80 29.78
C GLN A 345 -4.69 -4.49 28.31
N ARG A 346 -4.15 -3.40 27.75
CA ARG A 346 -4.27 -3.08 26.32
C ARG A 346 -3.69 -4.15 25.38
N SER A 347 -2.65 -4.87 25.80
CA SER A 347 -2.07 -5.97 25.01
C SER A 347 -2.92 -7.24 25.05
N LYS A 348 -3.61 -7.51 26.17
CA LYS A 348 -4.59 -8.59 26.30
C LYS A 348 -5.88 -8.27 25.54
N GLU A 349 -6.37 -7.03 25.65
CA GLU A 349 -7.48 -6.48 24.86
C GLU A 349 -7.21 -6.54 23.36
N LYS A 350 -5.96 -6.38 22.89
CA LYS A 350 -5.62 -6.56 21.46
C LYS A 350 -5.73 -8.01 20.96
N LYS A 351 -5.47 -9.02 21.81
CA LYS A 351 -5.65 -10.45 21.47
C LYS A 351 -7.12 -10.88 21.57
N GLU A 352 -7.89 -10.23 22.44
CA GLU A 352 -9.32 -10.44 22.65
C GLU A 352 -10.19 -9.39 21.93
N ALA A 353 -9.63 -8.54 21.06
CA ALA A 353 -10.31 -7.34 20.54
C ALA A 353 -11.64 -7.64 19.84
N HIS A 354 -11.76 -8.82 19.24
CA HIS A 354 -13.00 -9.30 18.63
C HIS A 354 -14.14 -9.54 19.63
N LEU A 355 -13.83 -9.77 20.91
CA LEU A 355 -14.79 -9.90 22.02
C LEU A 355 -15.21 -8.55 22.58
N TYR A 356 -14.53 -7.47 22.23
CA TYR A 356 -14.82 -6.12 22.71
C TYR A 356 -15.50 -5.29 21.62
N THR A 357 -16.25 -4.28 22.05
CA THR A 357 -16.86 -3.28 21.17
C THR A 357 -16.62 -1.90 21.77
N THR A 358 -16.41 -0.93 20.89
CA THR A 358 -16.26 0.46 21.29
C THR A 358 -17.65 1.09 21.35
N ILE A 359 -17.93 1.81 22.43
CA ILE A 359 -19.16 2.59 22.62
C ILE A 359 -18.74 4.06 22.72
N LYS A 360 -19.31 4.91 21.87
CA LYS A 360 -19.08 6.36 21.89
C LYS A 360 -20.30 7.04 22.47
N ILE A 361 -20.11 7.83 23.53
CA ILE A 361 -21.19 8.52 24.23
C ILE A 361 -21.03 10.01 24.03
N THR A 362 -22.00 10.60 23.33
CA THR A 362 -22.10 12.05 23.19
C THR A 362 -23.01 12.61 24.28
N ARG A 363 -22.63 13.75 24.86
CA ARG A 363 -23.41 14.51 25.85
C ARG A 363 -23.54 15.97 25.42
N ASP A 364 -24.42 16.70 26.08
CA ASP A 364 -24.59 18.16 25.88
C ASP A 364 -23.27 18.93 26.04
N ALA A 365 -22.37 18.48 26.93
CA ALA A 365 -21.04 19.08 27.09
C ALA A 365 -20.15 18.94 25.83
N ASP A 366 -20.22 17.78 25.15
CA ASP A 366 -19.45 17.54 23.93
C ASP A 366 -19.98 18.41 22.77
N LEU A 367 -21.30 18.66 22.74
CA LEU A 367 -21.95 19.56 21.79
C LEU A 367 -21.51 21.02 21.99
N HIS A 368 -21.48 21.49 23.26
CA HIS A 368 -20.97 22.82 23.62
C HIS A 368 -19.49 23.00 23.26
N GLU A 369 -18.69 21.93 23.39
CA GLU A 369 -17.25 22.02 23.12
C GLU A 369 -16.94 22.10 21.63
N GLN A 370 -17.70 21.40 20.78
CA GLN A 370 -17.37 21.18 19.37
C GLN A 370 -18.08 22.14 18.40
N ILE A 371 -19.33 22.53 18.69
CA ILE A 371 -20.09 23.42 17.80
C ILE A 371 -19.46 24.82 17.84
N GLY A 372 -19.02 25.32 16.68
CA GLY A 372 -18.43 26.66 16.51
C GLY A 372 -16.90 26.72 16.52
N LYS A 373 -16.18 25.61 16.75
CA LYS A 373 -14.71 25.62 16.86
C LYS A 373 -13.95 24.96 15.71
N ASP A 374 -14.53 23.97 15.05
CA ASP A 374 -13.91 23.25 13.92
C ASP A 374 -14.79 23.35 12.67
N VAL A 375 -14.21 23.10 11.49
CA VAL A 375 -14.91 23.01 10.17
C VAL A 375 -15.86 21.79 10.07
N PHE A 376 -16.34 21.27 11.20
CA PHE A 376 -17.18 20.08 11.25
C PHE A 376 -18.66 20.43 11.10
N GLN A 377 -19.31 19.81 10.11
CA GLN A 377 -20.71 20.02 9.79
C GLN A 377 -21.54 18.81 10.22
N GLY A 378 -22.05 18.90 11.44
CA GLY A 378 -22.92 17.92 12.06
C GLY A 378 -23.21 18.32 13.50
N LEU A 379 -23.96 17.46 14.23
CA LEU A 379 -24.22 17.72 15.65
C LEU A 379 -22.95 17.48 16.49
N VAL A 380 -22.14 16.45 16.16
CA VAL A 380 -20.90 16.13 16.89
C VAL A 380 -19.91 15.35 16.02
N ASN A 381 -18.61 15.64 16.16
CA ASN A 381 -17.54 14.84 15.60
C ASN A 381 -17.19 13.68 16.54
N HIS A 382 -17.72 12.50 16.24
CA HIS A 382 -17.50 11.28 17.05
C HIS A 382 -16.04 10.79 17.12
N VAL A 383 -15.09 11.38 16.38
CA VAL A 383 -13.65 11.08 16.55
C VAL A 383 -13.11 11.74 17.83
N LYS A 384 -13.64 12.92 18.19
CA LYS A 384 -13.21 13.70 19.36
C LYS A 384 -13.97 13.34 20.64
N VAL A 385 -15.01 12.50 20.54
CA VAL A 385 -15.89 12.11 21.66
C VAL A 385 -15.28 10.96 22.46
N ARG A 386 -15.55 10.95 23.77
CA ARG A 386 -15.10 9.90 24.70
C ARG A 386 -15.60 8.52 24.26
N SER A 387 -14.69 7.55 24.29
CA SER A 387 -14.94 6.17 23.88
C SER A 387 -14.75 5.20 25.04
N PHE A 388 -15.66 4.24 25.16
CA PHE A 388 -15.67 3.18 26.17
C PHE A 388 -15.44 1.84 25.47
N CYS A 389 -14.54 1.02 25.99
CA CYS A 389 -14.30 -0.32 25.45
C CYS A 389 -14.90 -1.34 26.41
N MET A 390 -15.88 -2.13 25.95
CA MET A 390 -16.55 -3.13 26.76
C MET A 390 -16.66 -4.47 26.04
N LYS A 391 -16.72 -5.57 26.81
CA LYS A 391 -16.99 -6.90 26.24
C LYS A 391 -18.38 -6.91 25.61
N LYS A 392 -18.50 -7.51 24.43
CA LYS A 392 -19.75 -7.63 23.66
C LYS A 392 -20.85 -8.34 24.43
N GLU A 393 -20.50 -9.28 25.30
CA GLU A 393 -21.44 -10.04 26.13
C GLU A 393 -21.96 -9.26 27.33
N THR A 394 -21.35 -8.12 27.67
CA THR A 394 -21.75 -7.31 28.84
C THR A 394 -23.21 -6.88 28.68
N PRO A 395 -24.10 -7.19 29.64
CA PRO A 395 -25.44 -6.63 29.70
C PRO A 395 -25.43 -5.10 29.70
N PHE A 396 -26.33 -4.46 28.96
CA PHE A 396 -26.35 -2.99 28.84
C PHE A 396 -26.57 -2.30 30.19
N ILE A 397 -27.30 -2.92 31.13
CA ILE A 397 -27.47 -2.38 32.49
C ILE A 397 -26.13 -2.18 33.22
N HIS A 398 -25.18 -3.11 33.08
CA HIS A 398 -23.85 -2.96 33.68
C HIS A 398 -23.05 -1.83 33.02
N PHE A 399 -23.27 -1.57 31.73
CA PHE A 399 -22.71 -0.39 31.09
C PHE A 399 -23.29 0.90 31.71
N LYS A 400 -24.61 0.99 31.95
CA LYS A 400 -25.23 2.14 32.63
C LYS A 400 -24.63 2.37 34.03
N GLU A 401 -24.35 1.30 34.77
CA GLU A 401 -23.69 1.37 36.08
C GLU A 401 -22.26 1.92 35.98
N GLU A 402 -21.48 1.51 34.98
CA GLU A 402 -20.14 2.05 34.75
C GLU A 402 -20.18 3.54 34.39
N ILE A 403 -21.15 3.95 33.56
CA ILE A 403 -21.39 5.38 33.26
C ILE A 403 -21.81 6.14 34.52
N ALA A 404 -22.61 5.53 35.39
CA ALA A 404 -23.02 6.15 36.65
C ALA A 404 -21.82 6.43 37.56
N LYS A 405 -20.89 5.47 37.68
CA LYS A 405 -19.66 5.63 38.46
C LYS A 405 -18.74 6.70 37.88
N GLU A 406 -18.63 6.75 36.55
CA GLU A 406 -17.69 7.65 35.88
C GLU A 406 -18.19 9.10 35.81
N LEU A 407 -19.48 9.29 35.53
CA LEU A 407 -20.07 10.61 35.35
C LEU A 407 -20.79 11.14 36.60
N GLY A 408 -20.95 10.31 37.63
CA GLY A 408 -21.68 10.67 38.85
C GLY A 408 -23.19 10.80 38.66
N VAL A 409 -23.75 10.23 37.58
CA VAL A 409 -25.18 10.30 37.26
C VAL A 409 -25.83 8.94 37.53
N PRO A 410 -26.70 8.79 38.55
CA PRO A 410 -27.40 7.54 38.83
C PRO A 410 -28.12 6.93 37.60
N VAL A 411 -28.15 5.60 37.51
CA VAL A 411 -28.72 4.85 36.37
C VAL A 411 -30.16 5.26 36.02
N MET A 412 -30.97 5.59 37.04
CA MET A 412 -32.36 6.04 36.90
C MET A 412 -32.52 7.41 36.22
N TYR A 413 -31.44 8.20 36.13
CA TYR A 413 -31.42 9.53 35.49
C TYR A 413 -30.72 9.52 34.13
N GLN A 414 -30.43 8.34 33.58
CA GLN A 414 -29.78 8.17 32.28
C GLN A 414 -30.78 7.66 31.25
N ARG A 415 -30.98 8.42 30.16
CA ARG A 415 -31.65 7.93 28.94
C ARG A 415 -30.68 7.96 27.78
N PHE A 416 -30.52 6.80 27.14
CA PHE A 416 -29.67 6.67 25.96
C PHE A 416 -30.50 6.74 24.70
N TRP A 417 -30.00 7.46 23.71
CA TRP A 417 -30.57 7.60 22.38
C TRP A 417 -29.68 6.94 21.34
N SER A 418 -30.28 6.18 20.43
CA SER A 418 -29.57 5.65 19.27
C SER A 418 -29.30 6.75 18.26
N TRP A 419 -28.17 6.67 17.56
CA TRP A 419 -27.91 7.51 16.40
C TRP A 419 -28.27 6.79 15.11
N SER A 420 -28.83 7.52 14.15
CA SER A 420 -29.16 7.00 12.82
C SER A 420 -28.69 7.95 11.72
N LYS A 421 -28.33 7.38 10.58
CA LYS A 421 -28.01 8.11 9.34
C LYS A 421 -29.30 8.31 8.55
N ARG A 422 -29.60 9.55 8.18
CA ARG A 422 -30.81 9.93 7.46
C ARG A 422 -30.57 10.09 5.94
N HIS A 423 -31.64 10.26 5.17
CA HIS A 423 -31.63 10.32 3.71
C HIS A 423 -30.73 11.43 3.12
N ARG A 424 -30.49 12.53 3.85
CA ARG A 424 -29.62 13.66 3.43
C ARG A 424 -28.19 13.57 3.99
N ASN A 425 -27.70 12.36 4.24
CA ASN A 425 -26.35 12.07 4.75
C ASN A 425 -26.03 12.71 6.13
N THR A 426 -27.03 13.20 6.85
CA THR A 426 -26.91 13.68 8.23
C THR A 426 -26.95 12.52 9.21
N PHE A 427 -26.24 12.66 10.33
CA PHE A 427 -26.22 11.68 11.42
C PHE A 427 -26.73 12.35 12.68
N ARG A 428 -27.87 11.88 13.21
CA ARG A 428 -28.61 12.53 14.32
C ARG A 428 -29.04 11.49 15.37
N PRO A 429 -29.31 11.91 16.62
CA PRO A 429 -30.11 11.11 17.56
C PRO A 429 -31.46 10.79 16.93
N ASP A 430 -31.93 9.56 17.08
CA ASP A 430 -33.10 9.03 16.34
C ASP A 430 -34.23 8.71 17.30
N ARG A 431 -33.99 7.81 18.26
CA ARG A 431 -34.98 7.45 19.29
C ARG A 431 -34.32 7.02 20.59
N PRO A 432 -35.03 7.12 21.73
CA PRO A 432 -34.54 6.56 22.98
C PRO A 432 -34.51 5.02 22.90
N LEU A 433 -33.58 4.42 23.65
CA LEU A 433 -33.55 2.98 23.87
C LEU A 433 -34.76 2.56 24.71
N VAL A 434 -35.50 1.56 24.23
CA VAL A 434 -36.67 1.02 24.93
C VAL A 434 -36.23 -0.07 25.91
N SER A 435 -37.10 -0.51 26.84
CA SER A 435 -36.76 -1.55 27.82
C SER A 435 -36.30 -2.87 27.17
N GLN A 436 -36.80 -3.20 25.99
CA GLN A 436 -36.33 -4.37 25.21
C GLN A 436 -34.91 -4.19 24.66
N ASP A 437 -34.47 -2.95 24.40
CA ASP A 437 -33.09 -2.65 24.01
C ASP A 437 -32.18 -2.75 25.25
N GLU A 438 -32.60 -2.20 26.40
CA GLU A 438 -31.78 -2.17 27.63
C GLU A 438 -31.55 -3.55 28.27
N THR A 439 -32.36 -4.55 27.93
CA THR A 439 -32.17 -5.95 28.39
C THR A 439 -31.12 -6.71 27.57
N GLN A 440 -30.66 -6.15 26.45
CA GLN A 440 -29.68 -6.80 25.58
C GLN A 440 -28.24 -6.57 26.04
N SER A 441 -27.32 -7.36 25.49
CA SER A 441 -25.89 -7.09 25.62
C SER A 441 -25.45 -5.92 24.73
N VAL A 442 -24.37 -5.24 25.11
CA VAL A 442 -23.78 -4.14 24.33
C VAL A 442 -23.45 -4.58 22.89
N GLY A 443 -22.96 -5.81 22.71
CA GLY A 443 -22.65 -6.35 21.39
C GLY A 443 -23.87 -6.60 20.51
N GLN A 444 -25.01 -6.97 21.10
CA GLN A 444 -26.28 -7.10 20.38
C GLN A 444 -26.82 -5.72 19.98
N LEU A 445 -26.77 -4.74 20.88
CA LEU A 445 -27.16 -3.37 20.58
C LEU A 445 -26.30 -2.75 19.48
N SER A 446 -24.98 -2.96 19.54
CA SER A 446 -24.05 -2.54 18.49
C SER A 446 -24.46 -3.11 17.13
N LYS A 447 -24.77 -4.42 17.05
CA LYS A 447 -25.23 -5.04 15.79
C LYS A 447 -26.58 -4.50 15.32
N LYS A 448 -27.50 -4.18 16.24
CA LYS A 448 -28.84 -3.69 15.93
C LYS A 448 -28.82 -2.29 15.32
N PHE A 449 -28.01 -1.39 15.88
CA PHE A 449 -27.98 0.01 15.46
C PHE A 449 -26.90 0.32 14.41
N ASN A 450 -25.93 -0.58 14.17
CA ASN A 450 -24.95 -0.44 13.10
C ASN A 450 -25.38 -1.18 11.82
N LYS A 451 -26.05 -0.48 10.90
CA LYS A 451 -26.42 -1.00 9.57
C LYS A 451 -25.24 -1.05 8.58
N GLU A 452 -24.20 -0.23 8.79
CA GLU A 452 -23.05 -0.09 7.89
C GLU A 452 -21.75 -0.61 8.54
N ASN A 453 -21.59 -1.94 8.76
CA ASN A 453 -20.33 -2.67 9.11
C ASN A 453 -19.28 -2.02 10.07
N ASN A 454 -19.63 -0.98 10.83
CA ASN A 454 -18.76 -0.28 11.76
C ASN A 454 -18.86 -0.97 13.13
N ALA A 455 -17.72 -1.31 13.72
CA ALA A 455 -17.64 -2.02 15.00
C ALA A 455 -17.92 -1.13 16.23
N GLU A 456 -18.47 0.07 16.06
CA GLU A 456 -18.64 1.08 17.12
C GLU A 456 -20.12 1.39 17.37
N LEU A 457 -20.60 1.23 18.60
CA LEU A 457 -21.94 1.67 19.02
C LEU A 457 -21.91 3.15 19.38
N LYS A 458 -22.73 3.97 18.74
CA LYS A 458 -22.81 5.42 19.02
C LYS A 458 -24.13 5.71 19.75
N LEU A 459 -24.05 6.38 20.89
CA LEU A 459 -25.20 6.75 21.71
C LEU A 459 -25.12 8.22 22.12
N PHE A 460 -26.27 8.86 22.26
CA PHE A 460 -26.40 10.16 22.93
C PHE A 460 -26.97 9.93 24.33
N LEU A 461 -26.31 10.46 25.35
CA LEU A 461 -26.73 10.34 26.75
C LEU A 461 -27.47 11.62 27.15
N GLU A 462 -28.77 11.46 27.35
CA GLU A 462 -29.67 12.47 27.90
C GLU A 462 -29.62 12.42 29.42
N VAL A 463 -29.31 13.56 30.04
CA VAL A 463 -29.37 13.79 31.48
C VAL A 463 -29.97 15.16 31.70
N GLU A 464 -30.97 15.25 32.58
CA GLU A 464 -31.59 16.51 32.96
C GLU A 464 -31.05 16.96 34.32
N THR A 465 -30.71 18.23 34.44
CA THR A 465 -30.20 18.83 35.68
C THR A 465 -31.19 19.81 36.25
N GLY A 466 -31.45 19.70 37.55
CA GLY A 466 -32.25 20.67 38.30
C GLY A 466 -31.50 21.99 38.49
N LYS A 467 -32.17 22.97 39.11
CA LYS A 467 -31.59 24.29 39.42
C LYS A 467 -30.34 24.21 40.32
N ASP A 468 -30.24 23.14 41.11
CA ASP A 468 -29.10 22.87 41.99
C ASP A 468 -27.97 22.10 41.28
N PHE A 469 -28.02 21.98 39.95
CA PHE A 469 -27.11 21.20 39.09
C PHE A 469 -27.06 19.69 39.37
N LEU A 470 -28.01 19.19 40.16
CA LEU A 470 -28.16 17.76 40.44
C LEU A 470 -29.03 17.06 39.38
N PRO A 471 -28.72 15.81 39.00
CA PRO A 471 -29.56 15.04 38.07
C PRO A 471 -30.99 14.85 38.60
N ILE A 472 -31.99 15.03 37.73
CA ILE A 472 -33.42 14.85 38.05
C ILE A 472 -34.05 13.74 37.20
N PRO A 473 -35.18 13.13 37.63
CA PRO A 473 -35.92 12.16 36.82
C PRO A 473 -36.28 12.69 35.43
N LEU A 474 -36.02 11.89 34.40
CA LEU A 474 -36.37 12.23 33.03
C LEU A 474 -37.87 11.98 32.79
N LEU A 475 -38.54 12.96 32.17
CA LEU A 475 -39.95 12.88 31.76
C LEU A 475 -40.15 11.77 30.73
N GLU A 476 -41.17 10.92 30.90
CA GLU A 476 -41.53 9.91 29.88
C GLU A 476 -41.87 10.62 28.56
N LYS A 477 -41.25 10.16 27.47
CA LYS A 477 -41.49 10.68 26.13
C LYS A 477 -42.79 10.09 25.59
N SER A 478 -43.76 10.94 25.25
CA SER A 478 -44.94 10.54 24.47
C SER A 478 -44.63 10.54 22.98
N ASP A 479 -45.46 9.87 22.17
CA ASP A 479 -45.32 9.88 20.70
C ASP A 479 -45.50 11.28 20.09
N GLU A 480 -46.14 12.20 20.82
CA GLU A 480 -46.26 13.60 20.41
C GLU A 480 -45.02 14.46 20.77
N ASP A 481 -44.09 13.95 21.59
CA ASP A 481 -42.91 14.70 22.00
C ASP A 481 -41.76 14.51 21.01
N LEU A 482 -41.17 15.63 20.58
CA LEU A 482 -39.98 15.68 19.73
C LEU A 482 -38.83 16.32 20.51
N LEU A 483 -37.68 15.65 20.57
CA LEU A 483 -36.45 16.22 21.13
C LEU A 483 -35.71 17.02 20.05
N LEU A 484 -35.68 18.35 20.18
CA LEU A 484 -35.00 19.24 19.24
C LEU A 484 -33.73 19.84 19.84
N PHE A 485 -32.76 20.15 18.99
CA PHE A 485 -31.48 20.76 19.33
C PHE A 485 -31.40 22.17 18.75
N PHE A 486 -30.75 23.09 19.47
CA PHE A 486 -30.76 24.51 19.12
C PHE A 486 -29.35 25.08 19.02
N LYS A 487 -29.08 25.78 17.92
CA LYS A 487 -27.83 26.49 17.66
C LYS A 487 -28.11 27.99 17.48
N LEU A 488 -27.33 28.85 18.12
CA LEU A 488 -27.42 30.30 17.96
C LEU A 488 -26.26 30.79 17.10
N TYR A 489 -26.59 31.49 16.02
CA TYR A 489 -25.63 32.20 15.19
C TYR A 489 -25.57 33.68 15.59
N ASP A 490 -24.36 34.18 15.76
CA ASP A 490 -24.09 35.61 15.95
C ASP A 490 -23.40 36.16 14.69
N PRO A 491 -24.10 36.96 13.86
CA PRO A 491 -23.53 37.55 12.65
C PRO A 491 -22.36 38.51 12.89
N LEU A 492 -22.28 39.14 14.07
CA LEU A 492 -21.21 40.09 14.39
C LEU A 492 -19.93 39.37 14.77
N LEU A 493 -20.06 38.26 15.49
CA LEU A 493 -18.92 37.44 15.92
C LEU A 493 -18.58 36.32 14.92
N GLU A 494 -19.36 36.16 13.85
CA GLU A 494 -19.27 35.08 12.88
C GLU A 494 -19.13 33.70 13.55
N ASN A 495 -19.94 33.49 14.59
CA ASN A 495 -19.83 32.33 15.46
C ASN A 495 -21.17 31.63 15.64
N LEU A 496 -21.15 30.31 15.50
CA LEU A 496 -22.29 29.43 15.72
C LEU A 496 -22.04 28.61 17.00
N ARG A 497 -22.90 28.77 18.01
CA ARG A 497 -22.76 28.04 19.29
C ARG A 497 -23.97 27.15 19.56
N TYR A 498 -23.74 26.05 20.27
CA TYR A 498 -24.82 25.25 20.83
C TYR A 498 -25.45 25.94 22.04
N VAL A 499 -26.77 25.92 22.14
CA VAL A 499 -27.50 26.58 23.24
C VAL A 499 -28.27 25.58 24.10
N GLY A 500 -28.62 24.42 23.55
CA GLY A 500 -29.26 23.36 24.31
C GLY A 500 -30.23 22.52 23.49
N ARG A 501 -30.99 21.70 24.19
CA ARG A 501 -32.04 20.82 23.67
C ARG A 501 -33.27 20.91 24.57
N PHE A 502 -34.46 20.67 24.04
CA PHE A 502 -35.65 20.41 24.85
C PHE A 502 -36.77 19.76 24.03
N TYR A 503 -37.78 19.23 24.72
CA TYR A 503 -38.95 18.62 24.10
C TYR A 503 -39.99 19.65 23.65
N VAL A 504 -40.55 19.44 22.46
CA VAL A 504 -41.69 20.17 21.92
C VAL A 504 -42.80 19.20 21.54
N LYS A 505 -44.05 19.67 21.51
CA LYS A 505 -45.16 18.89 20.96
C LYS A 505 -45.16 18.99 19.43
N ALA A 506 -45.22 17.86 18.73
CA ALA A 506 -45.27 17.80 17.27
C ALA A 506 -46.43 18.63 16.68
N SER A 507 -47.56 18.70 17.40
CA SER A 507 -48.74 19.50 17.08
C SER A 507 -48.62 20.99 17.45
N GLY A 508 -47.62 21.35 18.26
CA GLY A 508 -47.34 22.73 18.67
C GLY A 508 -46.76 23.58 17.55
N LYS A 509 -46.78 24.91 17.71
CA LYS A 509 -46.25 25.87 16.75
C LYS A 509 -44.88 26.38 17.17
N LEU A 510 -44.05 26.79 16.21
CA LEU A 510 -42.73 27.36 16.52
C LEU A 510 -42.84 28.65 17.36
N VAL A 511 -43.90 29.44 17.17
CA VAL A 511 -44.15 30.63 17.99
C VAL A 511 -44.24 30.32 19.50
N ASP A 512 -44.68 29.11 19.86
CA ASP A 512 -44.90 28.70 21.26
C ASP A 512 -43.57 28.53 22.03
N ILE A 513 -42.46 28.31 21.31
CA ILE A 513 -41.13 28.11 21.91
C ILE A 513 -40.26 29.36 21.89
N MET A 514 -40.72 30.45 21.27
CA MET A 514 -39.92 31.67 21.05
C MET A 514 -39.40 32.29 22.34
N THR A 515 -40.26 32.41 23.35
CA THR A 515 -39.90 32.98 24.67
C THR A 515 -38.73 32.20 25.28
N ARG A 516 -38.80 30.87 25.25
CA ARG A 516 -37.76 29.99 25.77
C ARG A 516 -36.45 30.11 24.98
N LEU A 517 -36.52 30.22 23.64
CA LEU A 517 -35.32 30.42 22.82
C LEU A 517 -34.63 31.75 23.10
N LYS A 518 -35.39 32.82 23.35
CA LYS A 518 -34.84 34.12 23.74
C LYS A 518 -34.15 34.06 25.11
N GLU A 519 -34.81 33.44 26.10
CA GLU A 519 -34.23 33.22 27.43
C GLU A 519 -32.91 32.42 27.35
N MET A 520 -32.90 31.33 26.57
CA MET A 520 -31.70 30.51 26.36
C MET A 520 -30.58 31.26 25.64
N ALA A 521 -30.91 32.19 24.74
CA ALA A 521 -29.92 33.03 24.05
C ALA A 521 -29.43 34.21 24.90
N GLY A 522 -30.12 34.54 26.00
CA GLY A 522 -29.88 35.76 26.78
C GLY A 522 -30.43 37.03 26.13
N PHE A 523 -31.43 36.90 25.26
CA PHE A 523 -32.09 38.01 24.56
C PHE A 523 -33.25 38.58 25.38
N SER A 524 -33.53 39.87 25.18
CA SER A 524 -34.72 40.53 25.72
C SER A 524 -35.99 40.05 25.00
N LEU A 525 -37.14 40.09 25.67
CA LEU A 525 -38.40 39.63 25.09
C LEU A 525 -38.84 40.42 23.86
N ASP A 526 -38.39 41.67 23.73
CA ASP A 526 -38.70 42.57 22.61
C ASP A 526 -37.82 42.34 21.38
N GLU A 527 -36.73 41.58 21.50
CA GLU A 527 -35.85 41.29 20.38
C GLU A 527 -36.48 40.26 19.43
N GLU A 528 -36.50 40.58 18.15
CA GLU A 528 -36.97 39.64 17.13
C GLU A 528 -35.85 38.66 16.75
N ILE A 529 -36.22 37.38 16.63
CA ILE A 529 -35.33 36.31 16.20
C ILE A 529 -35.85 35.66 14.91
N GLU A 530 -34.94 35.15 14.10
CA GLU A 530 -35.21 34.38 12.88
C GLU A 530 -34.81 32.92 13.10
N LEU A 531 -35.58 32.00 12.53
CA LEU A 531 -35.38 30.56 12.68
C LEU A 531 -35.09 29.89 11.34
N PHE A 532 -34.19 28.92 11.37
CA PHE A 532 -33.75 28.16 10.22
C PHE A 532 -33.63 26.67 10.57
N ASN A 533 -34.01 25.79 9.65
CA ASN A 533 -33.88 24.34 9.78
C ASN A 533 -32.56 23.90 9.17
N GLU A 534 -31.69 23.21 9.91
CA GLU A 534 -30.45 22.64 9.38
C GLU A 534 -30.71 21.25 8.79
N THR A 535 -30.95 21.19 7.47
CA THR A 535 -31.50 20.00 6.80
C THR A 535 -30.46 19.11 6.13
N ASN A 536 -29.32 19.66 5.69
CA ASN A 536 -28.33 18.92 4.87
C ASN A 536 -26.88 19.32 5.18
N ILE A 537 -25.94 18.47 4.76
CA ILE A 537 -24.50 18.75 4.70
C ILE A 537 -24.12 19.32 3.31
N ASP A 538 -24.95 19.13 2.27
CA ASP A 538 -24.72 19.73 0.95
C ASP A 538 -24.81 21.26 1.03
N PRO A 539 -23.79 22.02 0.55
CA PRO A 539 -23.77 23.47 0.58
C PRO A 539 -24.95 24.16 -0.13
N ARG A 540 -25.62 23.46 -1.05
CA ARG A 540 -26.76 24.02 -1.79
C ARG A 540 -28.04 24.09 -0.96
N ASP A 541 -28.18 23.21 0.02
CA ASP A 541 -29.40 23.03 0.81
C ASP A 541 -29.10 22.87 2.32
N ILE A 542 -28.12 23.61 2.87
CA ILE A 542 -27.72 23.42 4.28
C ILE A 542 -28.83 23.83 5.24
N CYS A 543 -29.47 24.98 4.96
CA CYS A 543 -30.37 25.62 5.90
C CYS A 543 -31.53 26.31 5.20
N GLU A 544 -32.75 26.09 5.70
CA GLU A 544 -33.99 26.62 5.15
C GLU A 544 -34.69 27.51 6.18
N SER A 545 -35.13 28.71 5.79
CA SER A 545 -35.88 29.59 6.70
C SER A 545 -37.26 29.01 7.01
N ILE A 546 -37.68 29.10 8.28
CA ILE A 546 -38.93 28.48 8.75
C ILE A 546 -39.97 29.53 9.13
N SER A 547 -41.21 29.32 8.70
CA SER A 547 -42.34 30.12 9.17
C SER A 547 -42.65 29.83 10.64
N LYS A 548 -42.68 30.90 11.45
CA LYS A 548 -42.96 30.85 12.90
C LYS A 548 -44.37 30.35 13.25
N TYR A 549 -45.31 30.39 12.30
CA TYR A 549 -46.73 30.07 12.53
C TYR A 549 -47.12 28.62 12.22
N SER A 550 -46.23 27.89 11.57
CA SER A 550 -46.43 26.49 11.19
C SER A 550 -46.19 25.56 12.39
N THR A 551 -46.80 24.38 12.37
CA THR A 551 -46.55 23.35 13.40
C THR A 551 -45.24 22.61 13.12
N PHE A 552 -44.67 21.97 14.14
CA PHE A 552 -43.47 21.15 13.95
C PHE A 552 -43.72 20.00 12.96
N TYR A 553 -44.89 19.35 13.06
CA TYR A 553 -45.32 18.30 12.13
C TYR A 553 -45.41 18.77 10.68
N ALA A 554 -45.95 19.99 10.44
CA ALA A 554 -46.08 20.53 9.08
C ALA A 554 -44.73 20.85 8.42
N ASN A 555 -43.67 21.02 9.22
CA ASN A 555 -42.31 21.21 8.74
C ASN A 555 -41.49 19.90 8.74
N GLU A 556 -42.14 18.75 8.92
CA GLU A 556 -41.50 17.42 8.91
C GLU A 556 -40.38 17.25 9.94
N PHE A 557 -40.50 17.92 11.10
CA PHE A 557 -39.52 17.78 12.17
C PHE A 557 -39.57 16.39 12.84
N GLU A 558 -38.39 15.83 13.07
CA GLU A 558 -38.17 14.57 13.76
C GLU A 558 -37.25 14.75 14.98
N ASP A 559 -37.23 13.74 15.86
CA ASP A 559 -36.30 13.67 16.98
C ASP A 559 -34.84 13.83 16.50
N GLY A 560 -34.08 14.72 17.13
CA GLY A 560 -32.68 14.99 16.78
C GLY A 560 -32.46 16.09 15.73
N ASP A 561 -33.53 16.71 15.23
CA ASP A 561 -33.41 17.85 14.32
C ASP A 561 -32.87 19.10 14.99
N ILE A 562 -32.26 19.95 14.17
CA ILE A 562 -31.56 21.15 14.61
C ILE A 562 -32.26 22.39 14.07
N ILE A 563 -32.63 23.27 14.98
CA ILE A 563 -33.08 24.62 14.66
C ILE A 563 -31.92 25.59 14.95
N CYS A 564 -31.44 26.22 13.89
CA CYS A 564 -30.55 27.36 13.98
C CYS A 564 -31.37 28.63 14.14
N TYR A 565 -30.90 29.57 14.96
CA TYR A 565 -31.56 30.85 15.12
C TYR A 565 -30.57 31.98 15.33
N GLN A 566 -30.99 33.20 15.00
CA GLN A 566 -30.19 34.40 15.15
C GLN A 566 -31.10 35.59 15.46
N LYS A 567 -30.50 36.69 15.89
CA LYS A 567 -31.20 37.97 16.03
C LYS A 567 -31.54 38.53 14.65
N ALA A 568 -32.77 39.02 14.47
CA ALA A 568 -33.19 39.66 13.23
C ALA A 568 -32.39 40.94 13.01
N ILE A 569 -31.82 41.08 11.80
CA ILE A 569 -31.02 42.24 11.46
C ILE A 569 -31.95 43.41 11.15
N LYS A 570 -31.82 44.51 11.91
CA LYS A 570 -32.54 45.75 11.62
C LYS A 570 -31.83 46.48 10.48
N VAL A 571 -32.49 46.58 9.33
CA VAL A 571 -32.00 47.33 8.16
C VAL A 571 -31.77 48.79 8.58
N GLY A 572 -30.50 49.20 8.76
CA GLY A 572 -30.12 50.56 9.15
C GLY A 572 -28.91 50.72 10.06
N SER A 573 -28.36 49.66 10.65
CA SER A 573 -27.06 49.70 11.34
C SER A 573 -25.93 49.70 10.31
N GLY A 574 -25.12 50.75 10.24
CA GLY A 574 -24.02 50.92 9.27
C GLY A 574 -22.83 49.96 9.44
N GLU A 575 -23.05 48.75 9.97
CA GLU A 575 -22.05 47.70 10.14
C GLU A 575 -22.06 46.76 8.92
N THR A 576 -20.92 46.63 8.24
CA THR A 576 -20.73 45.65 7.16
C THR A 576 -20.60 44.24 7.74
N LEU A 577 -21.62 43.41 7.53
CA LEU A 577 -21.63 42.00 7.90
C LEU A 577 -21.22 41.14 6.69
N PHE A 578 -20.21 40.27 6.83
CA PHE A 578 -19.79 39.36 5.76
C PHE A 578 -20.77 38.21 5.55
N TYR A 579 -21.34 37.69 6.64
CA TYR A 579 -22.30 36.59 6.65
C TYR A 579 -23.54 36.99 7.45
N PRO A 580 -24.52 37.68 6.83
CA PRO A 580 -25.67 38.24 7.54
C PRO A 580 -26.60 37.17 8.11
N ASP A 581 -26.64 35.98 7.52
CA ASP A 581 -27.51 34.90 7.96
C ASP A 581 -26.76 33.58 8.16
N VAL A 582 -27.33 32.71 8.99
CA VAL A 582 -26.74 31.41 9.32
C VAL A 582 -26.54 30.51 8.09
N SER A 583 -27.36 30.67 7.04
CA SER A 583 -27.21 29.89 5.82
C SER A 583 -25.91 30.29 5.10
N SER A 584 -25.70 31.59 4.88
CA SER A 584 -24.47 32.12 4.27
C SER A 584 -23.21 31.75 5.06
N PHE A 585 -23.27 31.80 6.40
CA PHE A 585 -22.18 31.38 7.26
C PHE A 585 -21.86 29.89 7.14
N LEU A 586 -22.88 29.02 7.19
CA LEU A 586 -22.67 27.58 7.07
C LEU A 586 -22.13 27.19 5.69
N VAL A 587 -22.55 27.88 4.63
CA VAL A 587 -21.98 27.71 3.27
C VAL A 587 -20.50 28.09 3.26
N HIS A 588 -20.12 29.19 3.90
CA HIS A 588 -18.72 29.57 4.06
C HIS A 588 -17.93 28.46 4.77
N VAL A 589 -18.44 27.94 5.89
CA VAL A 589 -17.81 26.83 6.63
C VAL A 589 -17.70 25.56 5.78
N CYS A 590 -18.65 25.25 4.89
CA CYS A 590 -18.57 24.07 4.00
C CYS A 590 -17.33 24.12 3.11
N TYR A 591 -17.11 25.30 2.53
CA TYR A 591 -16.05 25.53 1.57
C TYR A 591 -14.73 25.88 2.24
N ALA A 592 -14.69 26.21 3.53
CA ALA A 592 -13.45 26.45 4.24
C ALA A 592 -12.52 25.21 4.23
N GLN A 593 -11.24 25.45 3.98
CA GLN A 593 -10.17 24.48 3.94
C GLN A 593 -8.88 25.13 4.45
N VAL A 594 -8.27 24.56 5.47
CA VAL A 594 -6.93 24.96 5.89
C VAL A 594 -5.92 24.24 5.01
N VAL A 595 -5.00 24.99 4.41
CA VAL A 595 -3.94 24.48 3.53
C VAL A 595 -2.58 24.85 4.11
N ARG A 596 -1.68 23.88 4.18
CA ARG A 596 -0.31 24.01 4.66
C ARG A 596 0.62 24.29 3.49
N PHE A 597 1.43 25.34 3.61
CA PHE A 597 2.34 25.76 2.55
C PHE A 597 3.79 25.45 2.93
N ARG A 598 4.53 24.91 1.94
CA ARG A 598 5.96 24.59 2.06
C ARG A 598 6.75 25.29 0.96
N SER A 599 7.89 25.87 1.31
CA SER A 599 8.81 26.40 0.29
C SER A 599 9.48 25.25 -0.46
N MET A 600 9.69 25.40 -1.77
CA MET A 600 10.49 24.48 -2.57
C MET A 600 11.95 24.41 -2.11
N GLU A 601 12.46 25.43 -1.41
CA GLU A 601 13.79 25.41 -0.80
C GLU A 601 13.86 24.53 0.46
N LYS A 602 12.71 24.35 1.15
CA LYS A 602 12.58 23.62 2.42
C LYS A 602 11.36 22.69 2.40
N PRO A 603 11.36 21.64 1.56
CA PRO A 603 10.19 20.80 1.30
C PRO A 603 9.73 19.95 2.49
N ASP A 604 10.58 19.77 3.51
CA ASP A 604 10.29 18.95 4.69
C ASP A 604 9.63 19.72 5.84
N LYS A 605 9.42 21.04 5.69
CA LYS A 605 8.93 21.90 6.77
C LYS A 605 7.71 22.70 6.34
N ASP A 606 6.63 22.62 7.13
CA ASP A 606 5.47 23.50 7.02
C ASP A 606 5.89 24.92 7.45
N GLU A 607 5.85 25.89 6.54
CA GLU A 607 6.24 27.27 6.84
C GLU A 607 5.07 28.07 7.41
N PHE A 608 3.89 27.93 6.81
CA PHE A 608 2.66 28.57 7.28
C PHE A 608 1.41 27.80 6.83
N SER A 609 0.25 28.21 7.33
CA SER A 609 -1.05 27.65 6.94
C SER A 609 -2.06 28.77 6.71
N LEU A 610 -2.88 28.63 5.67
CA LEU A 610 -3.93 29.60 5.34
C LEU A 610 -5.30 28.93 5.31
N GLY A 611 -6.29 29.63 5.85
CA GLY A 611 -7.70 29.32 5.62
C GLY A 611 -8.13 29.82 4.24
N LEU A 612 -8.45 28.88 3.35
CA LEU A 612 -8.86 29.13 1.97
C LEU A 612 -10.24 28.51 1.72
N SER A 613 -10.84 28.85 0.58
CA SER A 613 -12.08 28.24 0.12
C SER A 613 -11.78 27.15 -0.91
N LYS A 614 -12.45 26.01 -0.83
CA LYS A 614 -12.33 24.87 -1.76
C LYS A 614 -12.67 25.26 -3.21
N ILE A 615 -13.45 26.32 -3.39
CA ILE A 615 -13.80 26.88 -4.69
C ILE A 615 -12.84 27.98 -5.17
N HIS A 616 -11.80 28.31 -4.39
CA HIS A 616 -10.78 29.25 -4.86
C HIS A 616 -10.08 28.68 -6.10
N THR A 617 -9.94 29.52 -7.12
CA THR A 617 -9.15 29.27 -8.31
C THR A 617 -7.66 29.39 -8.01
N TYR A 618 -6.80 28.90 -8.91
CA TYR A 618 -5.34 29.04 -8.78
C TYR A 618 -4.91 30.48 -8.50
N VAL A 619 -5.51 31.44 -9.19
CA VAL A 619 -5.19 32.87 -9.08
C VAL A 619 -5.57 33.40 -7.71
N GLU A 620 -6.75 33.05 -7.19
CA GLU A 620 -7.20 33.49 -5.86
C GLU A 620 -6.34 32.90 -4.75
N VAL A 621 -5.92 31.64 -4.87
CA VAL A 621 -4.96 31.04 -3.93
C VAL A 621 -3.63 31.79 -3.97
N VAL A 622 -3.10 32.08 -5.16
CA VAL A 622 -1.85 32.84 -5.33
C VAL A 622 -1.95 34.25 -4.75
N ILE A 623 -3.05 34.97 -4.96
CA ILE A 623 -3.28 36.30 -4.37
C ILE A 623 -3.24 36.22 -2.84
N ARG A 624 -3.94 35.25 -2.24
CA ARG A 624 -3.95 35.07 -0.77
C ARG A 624 -2.58 34.72 -0.22
N VAL A 625 -1.78 33.95 -0.95
CA VAL A 625 -0.40 33.64 -0.57
C VAL A 625 0.48 34.88 -0.71
N ALA A 626 0.30 35.69 -1.75
CA ALA A 626 1.03 36.95 -1.94
C ALA A 626 0.74 37.96 -0.83
N GLU A 627 -0.53 38.12 -0.46
CA GLU A 627 -0.96 38.97 0.66
C GLU A 627 -0.33 38.53 1.98
N TYR A 628 -0.30 37.21 2.25
CA TYR A 628 0.33 36.67 3.46
C TYR A 628 1.85 36.86 3.48
N LEU A 629 2.50 36.73 2.32
CA LEU A 629 3.95 36.92 2.17
C LEU A 629 4.35 38.39 1.97
N GLU A 630 3.38 39.32 2.01
CA GLU A 630 3.57 40.77 1.79
C GLU A 630 4.25 41.09 0.44
N LEU A 631 3.90 40.34 -0.62
CA LEU A 631 4.44 40.53 -1.98
C LEU A 631 3.52 41.44 -2.81
N GLU A 632 4.10 42.43 -3.50
CA GLU A 632 3.34 43.40 -4.33
C GLU A 632 2.77 42.78 -5.61
N ASP A 633 3.47 41.82 -6.22
CA ASP A 633 3.05 41.15 -7.46
C ASP A 633 2.78 39.66 -7.21
N PRO A 634 1.52 39.21 -7.19
CA PRO A 634 1.18 37.80 -7.02
C PRO A 634 1.70 36.89 -8.15
N SER A 635 1.97 37.44 -9.34
CA SER A 635 2.34 36.64 -10.52
C SER A 635 3.73 36.02 -10.44
N ILE A 636 4.55 36.43 -9.47
CA ILE A 636 5.87 35.85 -9.20
C ILE A 636 5.78 34.57 -8.36
N ILE A 637 4.63 34.22 -7.80
CA ILE A 637 4.46 32.99 -7.04
C ILE A 637 4.10 31.84 -7.97
N ARG A 638 4.85 30.75 -7.90
CA ARG A 638 4.51 29.49 -8.56
C ARG A 638 4.16 28.43 -7.53
N LEU A 639 2.99 27.81 -7.67
CA LEU A 639 2.55 26.70 -6.82
C LEU A 639 2.89 25.36 -7.47
N THR A 640 3.21 24.35 -6.64
CA THR A 640 3.43 22.96 -7.06
C THR A 640 2.67 22.03 -6.12
N PHE A 641 1.90 21.09 -6.68
CA PHE A 641 1.04 20.20 -5.88
C PHE A 641 1.80 19.02 -5.27
N HIS A 642 1.26 18.47 -4.19
CA HIS A 642 1.85 17.33 -3.48
C HIS A 642 1.68 16.01 -4.26
N ASN A 643 2.72 15.17 -4.23
CA ASN A 643 2.68 13.79 -4.73
C ASN A 643 2.64 12.81 -3.56
N TRP A 644 1.48 12.18 -3.35
CA TRP A 644 1.23 11.23 -2.26
C TRP A 644 2.20 10.05 -2.21
N TYR A 645 2.68 9.54 -3.35
CA TYR A 645 3.52 8.33 -3.38
C TYR A 645 4.97 8.59 -2.96
N SER A 646 5.49 9.78 -3.25
CA SER A 646 6.87 10.17 -2.94
C SER A 646 6.97 11.10 -1.73
N GLU A 647 5.82 11.52 -1.17
CA GLU A 647 5.71 12.54 -0.13
C GLU A 647 6.43 13.87 -0.47
N GLN A 648 6.62 14.14 -1.77
CA GLN A 648 7.38 15.27 -2.32
C GLN A 648 6.53 16.09 -3.30
N SER A 649 7.04 17.23 -3.76
CA SER A 649 6.38 18.02 -4.81
C SER A 649 6.32 17.26 -6.14
N LYS A 650 5.30 17.53 -6.95
CA LYS A 650 5.23 17.01 -8.33
C LYS A 650 6.39 17.56 -9.18
N ARG A 651 6.92 16.71 -10.08
CA ARG A 651 8.06 17.06 -10.96
C ARG A 651 7.77 18.21 -11.92
N HIS A 652 6.50 18.38 -12.32
CA HIS A 652 6.09 19.44 -13.23
C HIS A 652 5.04 20.33 -12.54
N PRO A 653 5.30 21.63 -12.38
CA PRO A 653 4.32 22.55 -11.83
C PRO A 653 3.14 22.73 -12.82
N PRO A 654 1.93 23.01 -12.30
CA PRO A 654 0.76 23.34 -13.11
C PRO A 654 0.99 24.59 -13.97
N LYS A 655 0.25 24.69 -15.08
CA LYS A 655 0.32 25.88 -15.96
C LYS A 655 -0.31 27.09 -15.27
N TYR A 656 0.25 28.27 -15.49
CA TYR A 656 -0.34 29.53 -15.02
C TYR A 656 -1.71 29.72 -15.67
N ARG A 657 -2.78 29.87 -14.87
CA ARG A 657 -4.21 29.83 -15.27
C ARG A 657 -4.79 28.44 -15.58
N GLY A 658 -4.32 27.37 -14.95
CA GLY A 658 -5.09 26.13 -14.88
C GLY A 658 -6.49 26.41 -14.32
N GLY A 659 -7.56 25.94 -14.97
CA GLY A 659 -8.94 26.08 -14.50
C GLY A 659 -9.31 25.20 -13.30
N GLU A 660 -8.31 24.81 -12.51
CA GLU A 660 -8.43 23.92 -11.37
C GLU A 660 -8.92 24.72 -10.16
N LEU A 661 -9.86 24.15 -9.40
CA LEU A 661 -10.27 24.67 -8.10
C LEU A 661 -9.32 24.14 -7.02
N LEU A 662 -9.26 24.79 -5.86
CA LEU A 662 -8.45 24.33 -4.74
C LEU A 662 -8.78 22.88 -4.36
N SER A 663 -10.06 22.47 -4.44
CA SER A 663 -10.46 21.08 -4.24
C SER A 663 -9.75 20.09 -5.18
N ASP A 664 -9.44 20.51 -6.40
CA ASP A 664 -8.76 19.68 -7.39
C ASP A 664 -7.24 19.67 -7.16
N MET A 665 -6.67 20.81 -6.75
CA MET A 665 -5.25 20.96 -6.43
C MET A 665 -4.80 20.07 -5.28
N LEU A 666 -5.70 19.85 -4.32
CA LEU A 666 -5.48 19.06 -3.12
C LEU A 666 -5.68 17.55 -3.35
N VAL A 667 -6.07 17.09 -4.55
CA VAL A 667 -6.33 15.68 -4.84
C VAL A 667 -5.33 15.11 -5.86
N HIS A 668 -4.75 13.95 -5.55
CA HIS A 668 -3.91 13.18 -6.48
C HIS A 668 -4.25 11.68 -6.41
N ASN A 669 -4.64 11.09 -7.55
CA ASN A 669 -5.02 9.67 -7.65
C ASN A 669 -6.03 9.22 -6.57
N ASN A 670 -7.08 10.02 -6.34
CA ASN A 670 -8.13 9.82 -5.33
C ASN A 670 -7.67 9.87 -3.86
N GLN A 671 -6.48 10.41 -3.59
CA GLN A 671 -6.01 10.73 -2.23
C GLN A 671 -5.98 12.25 -2.04
N ALA A 672 -6.52 12.74 -0.92
CA ALA A 672 -6.53 14.16 -0.58
C ALA A 672 -5.32 14.52 0.29
N SER A 673 -4.67 15.64 -0.01
CA SER A 673 -3.58 16.23 0.77
C SER A 673 -3.90 17.71 1.00
N ASP A 674 -3.63 18.19 2.20
CA ASP A 674 -3.78 19.60 2.57
C ASP A 674 -2.47 20.40 2.38
N VAL A 675 -1.49 19.86 1.64
CA VAL A 675 -0.17 20.46 1.45
C VAL A 675 0.02 20.98 0.02
N ILE A 676 0.47 22.23 -0.10
CA ILE A 676 0.88 22.86 -1.38
C ILE A 676 2.30 23.40 -1.24
N TYR A 677 3.13 23.20 -2.26
CA TYR A 677 4.46 23.78 -2.33
C TYR A 677 4.42 25.11 -3.10
N TYR A 678 5.25 26.07 -2.72
CA TYR A 678 5.40 27.33 -3.44
C TYR A 678 6.87 27.70 -3.65
N GLU A 679 7.11 28.54 -4.64
CA GLU A 679 8.38 29.23 -4.86
C GLU A 679 8.11 30.65 -5.35
N ILE A 680 9.05 31.55 -5.07
CA ILE A 680 9.05 32.94 -5.52
C ILE A 680 10.00 33.05 -6.70
N LEU A 681 9.50 33.52 -7.84
CA LEU A 681 10.23 33.68 -9.09
C LEU A 681 10.82 35.10 -9.19
N ASP A 682 11.96 35.24 -9.88
CA ASP A 682 12.54 36.55 -10.20
C ASP A 682 11.78 37.27 -11.34
N ILE A 683 10.94 36.55 -12.09
CA ILE A 683 10.11 37.06 -13.18
C ILE A 683 8.69 36.50 -13.11
N PRO A 684 7.66 37.25 -13.54
CA PRO A 684 6.27 36.79 -13.60
C PRO A 684 6.10 35.42 -14.28
N GLN A 685 5.33 34.52 -13.67
CA GLN A 685 5.04 33.17 -14.18
C GLN A 685 4.55 33.14 -15.65
N PRO A 686 3.67 34.06 -16.14
CA PRO A 686 3.29 34.06 -17.55
C PRO A 686 4.45 34.36 -18.50
N GLU A 687 5.42 35.18 -18.09
CA GLU A 687 6.62 35.49 -18.87
C GLU A 687 7.61 34.33 -18.82
N PHE A 688 7.83 33.75 -17.63
CA PHE A 688 8.66 32.56 -17.46
C PHE A 688 8.19 31.40 -18.36
N GLN A 689 6.87 31.13 -18.37
CA GLN A 689 6.28 30.03 -19.14
C GLN A 689 6.27 30.27 -20.66
N CYS A 690 6.20 31.54 -21.09
CA CYS A 690 6.24 31.91 -22.51
C CYS A 690 7.67 31.89 -23.08
N PHE A 691 8.67 32.32 -22.31
CA PHE A 691 10.00 32.60 -22.86
C PHE A 691 11.08 31.57 -22.53
N PHE A 692 10.96 30.76 -21.47
CA PHE A 692 12.04 29.88 -20.99
C PHE A 692 11.65 28.40 -20.94
N THR A 693 12.64 27.52 -21.15
CA THR A 693 12.56 26.07 -20.92
C THR A 693 13.62 25.68 -19.90
N THR A 694 13.26 24.80 -18.96
CA THR A 694 14.18 24.19 -18.00
C THR A 694 14.42 22.74 -18.41
N LEU A 695 15.69 22.35 -18.57
CA LEU A 695 16.11 20.99 -18.89
C LEU A 695 16.97 20.44 -17.75
N GLU A 696 16.65 19.24 -17.27
CA GLU A 696 17.53 18.49 -16.37
C GLU A 696 18.37 17.53 -17.20
N ILE A 697 19.69 17.73 -17.20
CA ILE A 697 20.62 16.99 -18.06
C ILE A 697 21.68 16.32 -17.16
N PRO A 698 21.59 14.99 -16.99
CA PRO A 698 22.66 14.16 -16.45
C PRO A 698 23.92 14.27 -17.31
N PHE A 699 25.05 14.63 -16.70
CA PHE A 699 26.36 14.65 -17.34
C PHE A 699 27.16 13.40 -16.97
N HIS A 700 27.64 12.68 -17.99
CA HIS A 700 28.52 11.52 -17.82
C HIS A 700 29.96 11.96 -18.06
N HIS A 701 30.76 11.94 -16.99
CA HIS A 701 32.19 12.20 -17.09
C HIS A 701 32.93 11.02 -17.74
N ALA A 702 33.94 11.31 -18.55
CA ALA A 702 34.76 10.27 -19.18
C ALA A 702 35.61 9.46 -18.18
N THR A 703 35.93 10.03 -17.02
CA THR A 703 36.87 9.47 -16.02
C THR A 703 36.24 9.14 -14.67
N MET A 704 35.05 9.68 -14.37
CA MET A 704 34.37 9.47 -13.09
C MET A 704 33.09 8.64 -13.32
N ASN A 705 32.95 7.51 -12.62
CA ASN A 705 31.76 6.65 -12.66
C ASN A 705 30.51 7.27 -11.98
N HIS A 706 30.46 8.60 -11.86
CA HIS A 706 29.35 9.32 -11.24
C HIS A 706 28.64 10.18 -12.29
N VAL A 707 27.31 10.04 -12.33
CA VAL A 707 26.42 10.85 -13.15
C VAL A 707 25.88 11.98 -12.29
N VAL A 708 26.09 13.23 -12.71
CA VAL A 708 25.60 14.41 -11.99
C VAL A 708 24.52 15.10 -12.83
N PRO A 709 23.29 15.26 -12.31
CA PRO A 709 22.25 16.03 -12.99
C PRO A 709 22.55 17.53 -12.91
N HIS A 710 22.49 18.21 -14.04
CA HIS A 710 22.62 19.66 -14.14
C HIS A 710 21.34 20.29 -14.68
N THR A 711 20.82 21.29 -13.98
CA THR A 711 19.66 22.06 -14.42
C THR A 711 20.11 23.23 -15.31
N ILE A 712 19.58 23.26 -16.54
CA ILE A 712 19.86 24.29 -17.55
C ILE A 712 18.56 25.05 -17.82
N LYS A 713 18.59 26.37 -17.67
CA LYS A 713 17.46 27.27 -17.90
C LYS A 713 17.81 28.21 -19.03
N LEU A 714 17.16 28.07 -20.18
CA LEU A 714 17.44 28.88 -21.36
C LEU A 714 16.15 29.32 -22.07
N PRO A 715 16.17 30.45 -22.79
CA PRO A 715 15.05 30.86 -23.61
C PRO A 715 14.65 29.80 -24.66
N LYS A 716 13.35 29.63 -24.95
CA LYS A 716 12.82 28.59 -25.87
C LYS A 716 13.41 28.62 -27.28
N HIS A 717 13.82 29.81 -27.74
CA HIS A 717 14.43 30.01 -29.05
C HIS A 717 15.91 29.60 -29.11
N CYS A 718 16.53 29.30 -27.97
CA CYS A 718 17.91 28.81 -27.91
C CYS A 718 18.04 27.43 -28.58
N SER A 719 19.28 27.15 -28.94
CA SER A 719 19.69 25.92 -29.60
C SER A 719 20.38 24.98 -28.63
N VAL A 720 20.54 23.71 -29.03
CA VAL A 720 21.32 22.73 -28.27
C VAL A 720 22.78 23.19 -28.08
N LYS A 721 23.33 23.99 -29.00
CA LYS A 721 24.65 24.63 -28.80
C LYS A 721 24.69 25.49 -27.53
N ASP A 722 23.63 26.25 -27.28
CA ASP A 722 23.54 27.13 -26.12
C ASP A 722 23.44 26.31 -24.82
N VAL A 723 22.68 25.20 -24.86
CA VAL A 723 22.61 24.22 -23.76
C VAL A 723 24.00 23.65 -23.44
N LEU A 724 24.75 23.22 -24.45
CA LEU A 724 26.08 22.65 -24.26
C LEU A 724 27.12 23.67 -23.79
N ASN A 725 26.98 24.95 -24.21
CA ASN A 725 27.84 26.03 -23.73
C ASN A 725 27.57 26.35 -22.25
N ASP A 726 26.29 26.40 -21.85
CA ASP A 726 25.92 26.58 -20.44
C ASP A 726 26.43 25.39 -19.60
N LEU A 727 26.25 24.16 -20.09
CA LEU A 727 26.77 22.96 -19.42
C LEU A 727 28.29 23.00 -19.27
N ARG A 728 29.03 23.41 -20.31
CA ARG A 728 30.50 23.54 -20.29
C ARG A 728 30.99 24.46 -19.17
N SER A 729 30.22 25.48 -18.79
CA SER A 729 30.57 26.36 -17.67
C SER A 729 30.36 25.71 -16.29
N LYS A 730 29.57 24.64 -16.22
CA LYS A 730 29.14 23.95 -14.98
C LYS A 730 29.84 22.62 -14.72
N VAL A 731 30.57 22.09 -15.70
CA VAL A 731 31.23 20.77 -15.63
C VAL A 731 32.75 20.88 -15.79
N TYR A 732 33.48 19.99 -15.12
CA TYR A 732 34.91 19.82 -15.34
C TYR A 732 35.14 18.86 -16.53
N LEU A 733 35.86 19.34 -17.56
CA LEU A 733 36.21 18.58 -18.76
C LEU A 733 37.63 18.01 -18.67
N SER A 734 37.91 16.93 -19.40
CA SER A 734 39.24 16.31 -19.40
C SER A 734 40.31 17.22 -20.02
N HIS A 735 39.94 18.03 -21.03
CA HIS A 735 40.77 19.11 -21.56
C HIS A 735 39.90 20.28 -22.07
N PRO A 736 40.45 21.51 -22.14
CA PRO A 736 39.67 22.72 -22.48
C PRO A 736 39.02 22.71 -23.88
N GLY A 737 39.54 21.88 -24.78
CA GLY A 737 39.06 21.74 -26.16
C GLY A 737 38.04 20.61 -26.36
N ALA A 738 37.62 19.92 -25.30
CA ALA A 738 36.78 18.74 -25.45
C ALA A 738 35.39 19.09 -26.01
N GLY A 739 34.98 18.32 -27.02
CA GLY A 739 33.64 18.40 -27.60
C GLY A 739 32.61 17.84 -26.63
N LEU A 740 31.40 18.39 -26.62
CA LEU A 740 30.26 17.86 -25.88
C LEU A 740 29.16 17.45 -26.86
N ARG A 741 28.40 16.42 -26.54
CA ARG A 741 27.17 16.05 -27.25
C ARG A 741 26.00 15.87 -26.30
N LEU A 742 24.81 16.18 -26.79
CA LEU A 742 23.54 15.90 -26.12
C LEU A 742 22.85 14.72 -26.80
N LEU A 743 22.36 13.79 -25.99
CA LEU A 743 21.78 12.52 -26.40
C LEU A 743 20.35 12.40 -25.86
N GLY A 744 19.45 11.84 -26.67
CA GLY A 744 18.14 11.37 -26.25
C GLY A 744 18.16 9.86 -26.07
N ILE A 745 17.97 9.39 -24.85
CA ILE A 745 17.95 7.97 -24.49
C ILE A 745 16.52 7.53 -24.22
N PHE A 746 16.15 6.39 -24.80
CA PHE A 746 14.90 5.70 -24.53
C PHE A 746 15.17 4.20 -24.47
N ASP A 747 14.54 3.49 -23.53
CA ASP A 747 14.72 2.05 -23.33
C ASP A 747 16.21 1.60 -23.33
N ASN A 748 17.07 2.34 -22.61
CA ASN A 748 18.52 2.09 -22.51
C ASN A 748 19.27 2.06 -23.86
N LYS A 749 18.73 2.71 -24.89
CA LYS A 749 19.34 2.89 -26.21
C LYS A 749 19.42 4.38 -26.55
N ILE A 750 20.49 4.78 -27.23
CA ILE A 750 20.62 6.14 -27.76
C ILE A 750 19.79 6.22 -29.05
N TYR A 751 18.74 7.05 -29.04
CA TYR A 751 17.81 7.24 -30.16
C TYR A 751 18.11 8.48 -31.00
N LYS A 752 18.63 9.54 -30.35
CA LYS A 752 18.94 10.80 -31.04
C LYS A 752 20.25 11.40 -30.53
N ILE A 753 21.14 11.77 -31.44
CA ILE A 753 22.19 12.76 -31.17
C ILE A 753 21.63 14.09 -31.63
N PHE A 754 21.48 15.04 -30.73
CA PHE A 754 20.93 16.34 -31.10
C PHE A 754 21.95 17.15 -31.88
N SER A 755 21.51 17.77 -32.98
CA SER A 755 22.33 18.70 -33.74
C SER A 755 22.52 19.98 -32.93
N LEU A 756 23.68 20.63 -33.06
CA LEU A 756 23.95 21.92 -32.41
C LEU A 756 22.92 23.00 -32.75
N ASN A 757 22.25 22.88 -33.91
CA ASN A 757 21.24 23.83 -34.38
C ASN A 757 19.80 23.45 -33.99
N ASP A 758 19.57 22.28 -33.39
CA ASP A 758 18.23 21.88 -32.95
C ASP A 758 17.71 22.86 -31.89
N LYS A 759 16.44 23.26 -32.01
CA LYS A 759 15.79 24.15 -31.04
C LYS A 759 15.39 23.39 -29.79
N ILE A 760 15.58 24.01 -28.62
CA ILE A 760 15.27 23.36 -27.34
C ILE A 760 13.76 23.17 -27.13
N ASP A 761 12.92 24.02 -27.72
CA ASP A 761 11.45 23.89 -27.66
C ASP A 761 10.92 22.64 -28.40
N ALA A 762 11.72 22.07 -29.31
CA ALA A 762 11.39 20.82 -30.01
C ALA A 762 11.85 19.56 -29.25
N ILE A 763 12.50 19.72 -28.09
CA ILE A 763 12.94 18.59 -27.27
C ILE A 763 11.77 18.13 -26.39
N HIS A 764 11.16 17.00 -26.75
CA HIS A 764 10.14 16.36 -25.94
C HIS A 764 10.77 15.50 -24.82
N ASP A 765 11.05 16.12 -23.68
CA ASP A 765 11.61 15.48 -22.47
C ASP A 765 10.66 14.48 -21.79
N GLN A 766 9.37 14.48 -22.14
CA GLN A 766 8.39 13.54 -21.61
C GLN A 766 8.60 12.09 -22.07
N PHE A 767 9.26 11.90 -23.22
CA PHE A 767 9.47 10.56 -23.81
C PHE A 767 10.91 10.09 -23.74
N TRP A 768 11.89 11.00 -23.60
CA TRP A 768 13.32 10.68 -23.62
C TRP A 768 14.00 11.16 -22.35
N THR A 769 14.92 10.35 -21.85
CA THR A 769 15.89 10.81 -20.85
C THR A 769 17.03 11.51 -21.59
N LEU A 770 17.25 12.80 -21.31
CA LEU A 770 18.40 13.52 -21.84
C LEU A 770 19.68 13.04 -21.16
N ARG A 771 20.79 13.06 -21.88
CA ARG A 771 22.14 12.80 -21.35
C ARG A 771 23.15 13.64 -22.10
N ALA A 772 24.10 14.24 -21.40
CA ALA A 772 25.24 14.88 -22.02
C ALA A 772 26.54 14.15 -21.67
N GLU A 773 27.47 14.12 -22.60
CA GLU A 773 28.77 13.49 -22.41
C GLU A 773 29.86 14.15 -23.25
N GLU A 774 31.11 13.90 -22.84
CA GLU A 774 32.32 14.36 -23.51
C GLU A 774 32.64 13.46 -24.72
N ILE A 775 32.96 14.09 -25.86
CA ILE A 775 33.37 13.41 -27.08
C ILE A 775 34.88 13.16 -26.98
N LEU A 776 35.27 11.89 -26.85
CA LEU A 776 36.68 11.47 -26.73
C LEU A 776 37.50 11.89 -27.96
N GLU A 777 38.78 12.21 -27.79
CA GLU A 777 39.67 12.66 -28.89
C GLU A 777 39.71 11.67 -30.06
N GLY A 778 39.69 10.36 -29.78
CA GLY A 778 39.63 9.30 -30.80
C GLY A 778 38.33 9.27 -31.62
N GLU A 779 37.24 9.87 -31.14
CA GLU A 779 35.97 10.00 -31.88
C GLU A 779 35.93 11.26 -32.77
N GLN A 780 36.78 12.26 -32.52
CA GLN A 780 36.76 13.54 -33.23
C GLN A 780 37.51 13.50 -34.57
N ASN A 781 38.50 12.61 -34.71
CA ASN A 781 39.39 12.50 -35.88
C ASN A 781 39.26 11.15 -36.60
N LEU A 782 38.03 10.75 -36.96
CA LEU A 782 37.79 9.48 -37.67
C LEU A 782 38.36 9.55 -39.10
N GLY A 783 39.27 8.64 -39.44
CA GLY A 783 39.78 8.46 -40.80
C GLY A 783 38.77 7.78 -41.74
N LEU A 784 39.11 7.69 -43.04
CA LEU A 784 38.29 6.99 -44.05
C LEU A 784 38.07 5.49 -43.72
N HIS A 785 38.93 4.93 -42.88
CA HIS A 785 38.93 3.53 -42.47
C HIS A 785 38.44 3.32 -41.03
N ASP A 786 37.77 4.32 -40.45
CA ASP A 786 37.24 4.29 -39.08
C ASP A 786 35.71 4.43 -39.06
N ARG A 787 35.05 3.74 -38.12
CA ARG A 787 33.59 3.86 -37.90
C ARG A 787 33.28 4.02 -36.42
N LEU A 788 32.39 4.96 -36.10
CA LEU A 788 31.79 5.09 -34.78
C LEU A 788 30.53 4.21 -34.71
N ILE A 789 30.51 3.24 -33.80
CA ILE A 789 29.37 2.35 -33.59
C ILE A 789 28.74 2.55 -32.21
N LEU A 790 27.43 2.33 -32.13
CA LEU A 790 26.70 2.27 -30.87
C LEU A 790 26.89 0.89 -30.23
N VAL A 791 27.18 0.86 -28.94
CA VAL A 791 27.28 -0.36 -28.14
C VAL A 791 26.23 -0.31 -27.03
N CYS A 792 25.41 -1.35 -26.93
CA CYS A 792 24.37 -1.48 -25.91
C CYS A 792 24.56 -2.78 -25.12
N HIS A 793 24.19 -2.78 -23.84
CA HIS A 793 24.07 -4.03 -23.09
C HIS A 793 22.70 -4.63 -23.32
N CYS A 794 22.66 -5.92 -23.62
CA CYS A 794 21.49 -6.58 -24.15
C CYS A 794 21.27 -7.92 -23.46
N HIS A 795 20.05 -8.19 -23.04
CA HIS A 795 19.63 -9.56 -22.77
C HIS A 795 18.84 -10.07 -23.97
N VAL A 796 19.23 -11.24 -24.46
CA VAL A 796 18.41 -11.96 -25.44
C VAL A 796 17.23 -12.55 -24.68
N LYS A 797 16.04 -11.99 -24.90
CA LYS A 797 14.80 -12.54 -24.34
C LYS A 797 14.11 -13.35 -25.42
N TYR A 798 13.96 -14.63 -25.15
CA TYR A 798 13.26 -15.53 -26.07
C TYR A 798 11.75 -15.36 -25.90
N SER A 799 11.14 -14.56 -26.77
CA SER A 799 9.71 -14.64 -27.03
C SER A 799 9.46 -15.79 -28.02
N LYS A 800 8.26 -16.34 -28.04
CA LYS A 800 8.00 -17.59 -28.77
C LYS A 800 7.71 -17.39 -30.27
N PHE A 801 7.76 -16.15 -30.77
CA PHE A 801 7.73 -15.84 -32.20
C PHE A 801 9.11 -15.61 -32.77
N GLN A 802 9.93 -14.80 -32.09
CA GLN A 802 11.33 -14.54 -32.41
C GLN A 802 12.05 -14.10 -31.13
N PRO A 803 13.38 -14.35 -31.01
CA PRO A 803 14.18 -13.67 -29.99
C PRO A 803 14.00 -12.16 -30.17
N TRP A 804 13.74 -11.46 -29.07
CA TRP A 804 13.78 -10.00 -29.05
C TRP A 804 14.86 -9.55 -28.07
N ILE A 805 15.34 -8.33 -28.25
CA ILE A 805 16.50 -7.83 -27.52
C ILE A 805 15.99 -6.79 -26.55
N GLN A 806 16.22 -7.02 -25.26
CA GLN A 806 15.97 -6.01 -24.24
C GLN A 806 17.28 -5.34 -23.87
N ASN A 807 17.34 -4.01 -24.06
CA ASN A 807 18.49 -3.22 -23.68
C ASN A 807 18.43 -2.85 -22.19
N PHE A 808 19.59 -2.85 -21.55
CA PHE A 808 19.77 -2.44 -20.16
C PHE A 808 21.11 -1.73 -19.99
N GLY A 809 21.36 -1.18 -18.80
CA GLY A 809 22.61 -0.47 -18.51
C GLY A 809 22.80 0.79 -19.35
N ASP A 810 24.03 1.32 -19.33
CA ASP A 810 24.37 2.56 -20.03
C ASP A 810 24.89 2.28 -21.44
N PRO A 811 24.21 2.74 -22.51
CA PRO A 811 24.76 2.66 -23.85
C PRO A 811 25.94 3.63 -24.03
N PHE A 812 26.89 3.27 -24.91
CA PHE A 812 28.05 4.09 -25.20
C PHE A 812 28.53 3.91 -26.65
N PHE A 813 29.36 4.85 -27.13
CA PHE A 813 29.98 4.76 -28.45
C PHE A 813 31.38 4.14 -28.39
N LEU A 814 31.75 3.47 -29.48
CA LEU A 814 33.07 2.87 -29.67
C LEU A 814 33.53 3.06 -31.12
N VAL A 815 34.82 3.39 -31.30
CA VAL A 815 35.45 3.49 -32.63
C VAL A 815 36.01 2.13 -33.02
N ILE A 816 35.72 1.66 -34.23
CA ILE A 816 36.28 0.44 -34.82
C ILE A 816 37.03 0.76 -36.12
N HIS A 817 38.09 0.00 -36.40
CA HIS A 817 38.98 0.21 -37.55
C HIS A 817 38.81 -0.89 -38.61
N GLU A 818 39.12 -0.57 -39.87
CA GLU A 818 39.07 -1.56 -40.97
C GLU A 818 40.06 -2.71 -40.74
N GLY A 819 39.58 -3.96 -40.88
CA GLY A 819 40.37 -5.17 -40.66
C GLY A 819 40.49 -5.61 -39.19
N GLU A 820 39.93 -4.86 -38.24
CA GLU A 820 39.95 -5.21 -36.82
C GLU A 820 39.02 -6.39 -36.52
N THR A 821 39.52 -7.37 -35.76
CA THR A 821 38.74 -8.53 -35.31
C THR A 821 37.96 -8.23 -34.03
N LEU A 822 36.86 -8.94 -33.82
CA LEU A 822 36.05 -8.81 -32.60
C LEU A 822 36.86 -9.05 -31.32
N ALA A 823 37.88 -9.92 -31.33
CA ALA A 823 38.75 -10.14 -30.17
C ALA A 823 39.47 -8.86 -29.69
N VAL A 824 39.91 -8.01 -30.62
CA VAL A 824 40.56 -6.73 -30.30
C VAL A 824 39.52 -5.74 -29.78
N ILE A 825 38.34 -5.71 -30.41
CA ILE A 825 37.21 -4.87 -29.99
C ILE A 825 36.74 -5.25 -28.57
N ARG A 826 36.64 -6.55 -28.27
CA ARG A 826 36.30 -7.08 -26.93
C ARG A 826 37.27 -6.56 -25.88
N SER A 827 38.57 -6.62 -26.15
CA SER A 827 39.59 -6.15 -25.21
C SER A 827 39.43 -4.67 -24.88
N ARG A 828 39.11 -3.83 -25.89
CA ARG A 828 38.85 -2.39 -25.69
C ARG A 828 37.53 -2.13 -24.94
N ILE A 829 36.50 -2.95 -25.15
CA ILE A 829 35.24 -2.87 -24.39
C ILE A 829 35.46 -3.24 -22.93
N GLU A 830 36.24 -4.29 -22.65
CA GLU A 830 36.57 -4.69 -21.27
C GLU A 830 37.46 -3.66 -20.56
N GLU A 831 38.31 -2.93 -21.30
CA GLU A 831 39.09 -1.82 -20.74
C GLU A 831 38.20 -0.61 -20.42
N LYS A 832 37.25 -0.28 -21.32
CA LYS A 832 36.28 0.82 -21.13
C LYS A 832 35.26 0.52 -20.03
N VAL A 833 34.88 -0.74 -19.86
CA VAL A 833 33.96 -1.21 -18.82
C VAL A 833 34.60 -2.38 -18.05
N PRO A 834 35.47 -2.10 -17.06
CA PRO A 834 36.21 -3.13 -16.32
C PRO A 834 35.32 -4.18 -15.64
N ALA A 835 34.08 -3.83 -15.33
CA ALA A 835 33.09 -4.74 -14.75
C ALA A 835 32.70 -5.92 -15.65
N LEU A 836 32.92 -5.81 -16.98
CA LEU A 836 32.61 -6.84 -17.97
C LEU A 836 33.69 -7.92 -18.10
N LYS A 837 34.89 -7.71 -17.54
CA LYS A 837 36.04 -8.61 -17.71
C LYS A 837 35.70 -10.03 -17.24
N GLY A 838 35.68 -10.99 -18.17
CA GLY A 838 35.33 -12.38 -17.90
C GLY A 838 33.85 -12.67 -17.63
N LYS A 839 32.96 -11.69 -17.88
CA LYS A 839 31.50 -11.81 -17.71
C LYS A 839 30.71 -11.69 -19.01
N VAL A 840 31.36 -11.31 -20.11
CA VAL A 840 30.69 -11.23 -21.42
C VAL A 840 30.41 -12.64 -21.93
N SER A 841 29.14 -12.97 -22.14
CA SER A 841 28.74 -14.28 -22.65
C SER A 841 28.88 -14.37 -24.17
N GLN A 842 28.49 -13.31 -24.90
CA GLN A 842 28.53 -13.25 -26.36
C GLN A 842 28.42 -11.81 -26.89
N PHE A 843 28.89 -11.55 -28.10
CA PHE A 843 28.61 -10.32 -28.84
C PHE A 843 27.67 -10.61 -30.00
N ALA A 844 26.75 -9.69 -30.29
CA ALA A 844 25.85 -9.80 -31.42
C ALA A 844 25.77 -8.49 -32.20
N TYR A 845 25.66 -8.59 -33.51
CA TYR A 845 25.25 -7.50 -34.38
C TYR A 845 23.73 -7.41 -34.39
N VAL A 846 23.18 -6.30 -33.92
CA VAL A 846 21.75 -6.12 -33.74
C VAL A 846 21.19 -5.15 -34.76
N ILE A 847 20.13 -5.52 -35.49
CA ILE A 847 19.31 -4.61 -36.31
C ILE A 847 17.84 -4.80 -35.98
N GLY A 848 17.16 -3.73 -35.54
CA GLY A 848 15.76 -3.82 -35.12
C GLY A 848 15.60 -4.82 -33.97
N ASN A 849 14.87 -5.90 -34.19
CA ASN A 849 14.70 -7.01 -33.24
C ASN A 849 15.56 -8.25 -33.56
N SER A 850 16.35 -8.21 -34.64
CA SER A 850 17.21 -9.32 -35.04
C SER A 850 18.60 -9.18 -34.44
N ALA A 851 19.12 -10.24 -33.83
CA ALA A 851 20.52 -10.36 -33.41
C ALA A 851 21.19 -11.45 -34.24
N GLU A 852 22.36 -11.13 -34.80
CA GLU A 852 23.29 -12.08 -35.40
C GLU A 852 24.50 -12.21 -34.49
N ASP A 853 24.79 -13.43 -34.05
CA ASP A 853 25.95 -13.71 -33.20
C ASP A 853 27.26 -13.44 -33.95
N LEU A 854 28.25 -12.89 -33.26
CA LEU A 854 29.58 -12.62 -33.79
C LEU A 854 30.64 -13.49 -33.09
N GLU A 855 31.55 -14.04 -33.88
CA GLU A 855 32.70 -14.81 -33.42
C GLU A 855 33.96 -13.95 -33.32
N ASP A 856 34.93 -14.38 -32.52
CA ASP A 856 36.15 -13.61 -32.22
C ASP A 856 37.00 -13.28 -33.47
N SER A 857 36.91 -14.11 -34.51
CA SER A 857 37.58 -13.92 -35.81
C SER A 857 36.85 -12.97 -36.75
N ASP A 858 35.61 -12.55 -36.44
CA ASP A 858 34.82 -11.73 -37.34
C ASP A 858 35.36 -10.30 -37.46
N ILE A 859 35.38 -9.79 -38.69
CA ILE A 859 35.72 -8.40 -39.00
C ILE A 859 34.47 -7.54 -38.94
N VAL A 860 34.27 -6.92 -37.78
CA VAL A 860 33.05 -6.16 -37.42
C VAL A 860 32.86 -4.94 -38.33
N PHE A 861 33.94 -4.30 -38.78
CA PHE A 861 33.91 -3.10 -39.63
C PHE A 861 33.02 -3.22 -40.87
N SER A 862 33.04 -4.39 -41.52
CA SER A 862 32.31 -4.65 -42.77
C SER A 862 30.78 -4.68 -42.60
N ARG A 863 30.30 -4.94 -41.37
CA ARG A 863 28.87 -5.12 -41.06
C ARG A 863 28.12 -3.80 -40.86
N PHE A 864 28.80 -2.76 -40.40
CA PHE A 864 28.21 -1.45 -40.14
C PHE A 864 28.40 -0.54 -41.35
N LYS A 865 27.43 -0.40 -42.27
CA LYS A 865 27.52 0.52 -43.42
C LYS A 865 27.12 1.97 -43.07
N GLU A 866 27.44 2.92 -43.96
CA GLU A 866 27.35 4.38 -43.75
C GLU A 866 25.94 4.93 -43.39
N LYS A 867 25.99 6.10 -42.74
CA LYS A 867 25.01 6.83 -41.93
C LYS A 867 23.55 6.90 -42.46
N SER A 868 22.60 6.67 -41.55
CA SER A 868 21.21 7.12 -41.73
C SER A 868 21.10 8.65 -41.61
N ILE A 869 20.07 9.22 -42.25
CA ILE A 869 19.80 10.66 -42.37
C ILE A 869 19.61 11.36 -41.00
N HIS A 870 19.41 10.61 -39.91
CA HIS A 870 19.16 11.11 -38.56
C HIS A 870 20.32 10.89 -37.57
N GLY A 871 21.49 10.46 -38.06
CA GLY A 871 22.73 10.43 -37.29
C GLY A 871 22.93 9.22 -36.35
N ILE A 872 21.96 8.32 -36.22
CA ILE A 872 22.13 7.02 -35.55
C ILE A 872 21.56 5.92 -36.45
N SER A 873 22.30 4.83 -36.59
CA SER A 873 21.83 3.68 -37.34
C SER A 873 20.88 2.80 -36.52
N ASP A 874 19.91 2.16 -37.17
CA ASP A 874 19.05 1.14 -36.56
C ASP A 874 19.83 -0.10 -36.09
N HIS A 875 21.11 -0.18 -36.45
CA HIS A 875 22.03 -1.25 -36.10
C HIS A 875 23.08 -0.86 -35.05
N TYR A 876 23.35 -1.75 -34.09
CA TYR A 876 24.29 -1.55 -32.99
C TYR A 876 24.98 -2.86 -32.59
N LEU A 877 26.09 -2.77 -31.85
CA LEU A 877 26.78 -3.92 -31.27
C LEU A 877 26.19 -4.22 -29.89
N GLY A 878 25.55 -5.37 -29.74
CA GLY A 878 25.00 -5.85 -28.47
C GLY A 878 26.04 -6.63 -27.67
N ILE A 879 26.23 -6.25 -26.41
CA ILE A 879 26.96 -7.05 -25.42
C ILE A 879 25.94 -7.92 -24.71
N ILE A 880 25.97 -9.22 -24.97
CA ILE A 880 25.09 -10.19 -24.31
C ILE A 880 25.79 -10.66 -23.04
N HIS A 881 25.22 -10.31 -21.88
CA HIS A 881 25.67 -10.76 -20.56
C HIS A 881 24.52 -10.83 -19.58
#